data_AF-A0A2N6L8W3-F1
#
_entry.id   AF-A0A2N6L8W3-F1
#
_cell.length_a   1.000
_cell.length_b   1.000
_cell.length_c   1.000
_cell.angle_alpha   90.00
_cell.angle_beta   90.00
_cell.angle_gamma   90.00
#
_symmetry.space_group_name_H-M   'P 1'
#
loop_
_entity.id
_entity.type
_entity.pdbx_description
1 polymer ?
#
loop_
_entity_poly.entity_id
_entity_poly.type
_entity_poly.pdbx_seq_one_letter_code
_entity_poly.pdbx_strand_id
1 'polypeptide(L)'
;MKLLRYLFPLTTLSLYTISNFASITTATAQIIPDNSLGVESSTVNPDVINGIPSDRVDGGAIRGSNLFHSFQEFNIDAGRGAYFSNPANITNILTRVTGNNPSNILGRLGVLGNANLFLLNPKGVFFGPNASLDLRGGSFFGSTADSVLFDNFEFSASNLQPVPQLTINIPIGLRFRDNPGNITSNSSLEVQSGQSLSLIGGDVSLNGGLLAAPEGRVELGGLAEAGTVGFNPDGSLTFPNNVARGNVTLSNQANVSVIGQGGSIAVNARNLDISTGSGIFAGIPSDANSDAQAGDIVINATDRVRIEGDSNSSIFIINVPFVGKAGDIVINTSILEGTGLFLIGSGAFEQGNGNAGNVTITATDRVSLQGLEGFNSGIASLVADLATGNAGNITINTRSLSLSNFALFTSTLGEGNGGNIEINASESVSLNGSNSFLSAFTSSSGKAGNIIINTPSLSLSNRAGINTSTSGQGNAGNIIINAANSVSLGSESSLLASTFSSGNAGNIIIDAPNATVSFDGVGTSASTSVFGESNLLGVDYFGTGQGGDIKINARSLSLTNGASLFTDTAGEGNAGNVTINATDNIQIAGVYDNSTFTGINSAVLNGARGDAGNIEINTGSLFVTNAGQLLSSTSGQGNGGSITINASDTVSFDGTNNEGSPSAAFSNVESGGEGNGGDINITANSLFLTNGGELNTFIRGGDGTNPGGIGKAGNVKLNITNTTNISGISENGTPSGISSSVETGAIGDAGNIEITTGSLFVSDDARIIANTSGQGNAGSIKINANSFLLDAAQLNTNSNIENRQAGNIDITTTKDIRLDNGAFISAQTQGGQGNIFLNSRDLILRRNSNITTNATGIATGGNITINTGNLVALENSDISANSQESFGGRVFIKADGIFGTQFRDQPTPESDITATGASPEFGGTVQIDTADVDPGQGLVELPENLADVSDQIAQNPCQKGSGSSFTVIGRGGLPSSPNDNFSSDNVRVDLVNPAATSSSNSQSAINNQSVTHTNAKSIIPAQGWVFNNKGEVVLTAYDPTTTSTPERSSQANAACPAF
;
A
#
# COMPACT_ATOMS: atom_id res chain seq x y z
N MET A 1 -48.20 -2.21 3.06
CA MET A 1 -49.61 -2.57 2.78
C MET A 1 -49.70 -4.07 2.51
N LYS A 2 -50.81 -4.76 2.87
CA LYS A 2 -50.96 -6.22 3.13
C LYS A 2 -50.33 -6.63 4.49
N LEU A 3 -51.06 -7.02 5.56
CA LEU A 3 -52.10 -8.06 5.82
C LEU A 3 -51.53 -9.50 5.75
N LEU A 4 -51.77 -10.44 6.70
CA LEU A 4 -52.72 -10.51 7.85
C LEU A 4 -52.37 -11.67 8.85
N ARG A 5 -52.99 -11.65 10.05
CA ARG A 5 -53.37 -12.79 10.96
C ARG A 5 -52.30 -13.49 11.83
N TYR A 6 -52.53 -13.50 13.14
CA TYR A 6 -53.06 -14.67 13.87
C TYR A 6 -53.96 -14.21 15.05
N LEU A 7 -54.92 -15.05 15.48
CA LEU A 7 -55.97 -14.72 16.46
C LEU A 7 -55.92 -15.60 17.72
N PHE A 8 -56.38 -15.04 18.85
CA PHE A 8 -56.76 -15.76 20.08
C PHE A 8 -57.92 -16.75 19.89
N PRO A 9 -58.10 -17.68 20.84
CA PRO A 9 -59.43 -18.06 21.32
C PRO A 9 -59.64 -17.73 22.81
N LEU A 10 -60.85 -17.25 23.13
CA LEU A 10 -61.38 -17.17 24.50
C LEU A 10 -61.72 -18.58 25.03
N THR A 11 -61.64 -18.76 26.36
CA THR A 11 -62.55 -19.65 27.09
C THR A 11 -63.10 -18.93 28.33
N THR A 12 -64.34 -19.23 28.68
CA THR A 12 -65.12 -18.58 29.74
C THR A 12 -65.63 -19.63 30.72
N LEU A 13 -65.61 -19.37 32.04
CA LEU A 13 -66.68 -19.83 32.95
C LEU A 13 -66.70 -19.14 34.35
N SER A 14 -67.85 -18.53 34.63
CA SER A 14 -68.58 -18.42 35.92
C SER A 14 -67.90 -18.08 37.27
N LEU A 15 -68.31 -16.91 37.78
CA LEU A 15 -68.54 -16.49 39.17
C LEU A 15 -68.71 -17.59 40.24
N TYR A 16 -68.19 -17.32 41.46
CA TYR A 16 -69.05 -16.98 42.62
C TYR A 16 -68.31 -16.07 43.62
N THR A 17 -69.07 -15.35 44.44
CA THR A 17 -68.66 -14.22 45.28
C THR A 17 -68.22 -14.61 46.69
N ILE A 18 -67.40 -13.77 47.34
CA ILE A 18 -67.63 -13.26 48.72
C ILE A 18 -66.86 -11.95 48.91
N SER A 19 -67.53 -10.99 49.52
CA SER A 19 -67.04 -9.64 49.80
C SER A 19 -66.09 -9.58 51.00
N ASN A 20 -64.97 -8.87 50.85
CA ASN A 20 -64.32 -8.17 51.96
C ASN A 20 -63.89 -6.78 51.48
N PHE A 21 -64.59 -5.74 51.96
CA PHE A 21 -64.14 -4.36 51.83
C PHE A 21 -62.97 -4.12 52.78
N ALA A 22 -61.76 -4.47 52.35
CA ALA A 22 -60.57 -3.81 52.85
C ALA A 22 -60.54 -2.41 52.22
N SER A 23 -60.53 -1.37 53.04
CA SER A 23 -60.40 0.01 52.56
C SER A 23 -59.13 0.14 51.73
N ILE A 24 -59.29 0.39 50.42
CA ILE A 24 -58.16 0.76 49.57
C ILE A 24 -57.66 2.10 50.07
N THR A 25 -56.58 2.09 50.84
CA THR A 25 -55.81 3.30 51.13
C THR A 25 -55.23 3.77 49.80
N THR A 26 -55.89 4.75 49.18
CA THR A 26 -55.31 5.52 48.09
C THR A 26 -53.99 6.08 48.57
N ALA A 27 -52.89 5.71 47.92
CA ALA A 27 -51.61 6.37 48.15
C ALA A 27 -51.79 7.87 47.93
N THR A 28 -51.45 8.65 48.95
CA THR A 28 -51.31 10.10 48.82
C THR A 28 -49.94 10.34 48.21
N ALA A 29 -49.89 11.05 47.08
CA ALA A 29 -48.63 11.46 46.47
C ALA A 29 -47.78 12.16 47.53
N GLN A 30 -46.57 11.64 47.77
CA GLN A 30 -45.74 12.08 48.90
C GLN A 30 -44.95 13.33 48.51
N ILE A 31 -45.67 14.42 48.25
CA ILE A 31 -45.14 15.78 48.11
C ILE A 31 -45.36 16.51 49.44
N ILE A 32 -44.29 16.70 50.19
CA ILE A 32 -44.32 17.28 51.54
C ILE A 32 -43.46 18.55 51.53
N PRO A 33 -44.05 19.76 51.58
CA PRO A 33 -43.31 21.00 51.77
C PRO A 33 -42.43 20.99 53.01
N ASP A 34 -41.31 21.70 52.97
CA ASP A 34 -40.54 22.01 54.17
C ASP A 34 -40.73 23.47 54.60
N ASN A 35 -40.22 23.81 55.79
CA ASN A 35 -40.36 25.14 56.39
C ASN A 35 -39.18 26.08 56.07
N SER A 36 -38.26 25.71 55.17
CA SER A 36 -37.00 26.44 54.94
C SER A 36 -37.16 27.77 54.20
N LEU A 37 -38.32 28.00 53.58
CA LEU A 37 -38.71 29.29 52.98
C LEU A 37 -39.51 30.19 53.96
N GLY A 38 -39.71 29.75 55.21
CA GLY A 38 -40.42 30.52 56.23
C GLY A 38 -41.88 30.82 55.85
N VAL A 39 -42.24 32.10 55.81
CA VAL A 39 -43.61 32.55 55.45
C VAL A 39 -43.92 32.45 53.96
N GLU A 40 -42.91 32.24 53.12
CA GLU A 40 -43.03 32.04 51.67
C GLU A 40 -42.96 30.53 51.32
N SER A 41 -43.51 29.67 52.19
CA SER A 41 -43.45 28.22 52.03
C SER A 41 -44.17 27.72 50.75
N SER A 42 -43.69 26.60 50.22
CA SER A 42 -44.45 25.83 49.23
C SER A 42 -45.75 25.33 49.87
N THR A 43 -46.83 25.31 49.10
CA THR A 43 -48.11 24.74 49.50
C THR A 43 -48.56 23.74 48.44
N VAL A 44 -49.21 22.65 48.86
CA VAL A 44 -49.67 21.57 47.98
C VAL A 44 -51.17 21.40 48.15
N ASN A 45 -51.90 21.60 47.07
CA ASN A 45 -53.36 21.61 47.04
C ASN A 45 -53.86 20.52 46.08
N PRO A 46 -54.66 19.54 46.53
CA PRO A 46 -55.28 18.56 45.64
C PRO A 46 -56.17 19.24 44.58
N ASP A 47 -56.03 18.83 43.33
CA ASP A 47 -56.69 19.40 42.16
C ASP A 47 -56.98 18.31 41.10
N VAL A 48 -57.67 18.66 40.01
CA VAL A 48 -57.87 17.78 38.84
C VAL A 48 -57.47 18.54 37.58
N ILE A 49 -56.24 18.30 37.12
CA ILE A 49 -55.63 19.01 36.00
C ILE A 49 -55.57 18.05 34.81
N ASN A 50 -55.99 18.52 33.63
CA ASN A 50 -56.03 17.71 32.39
C ASN A 50 -56.76 16.35 32.56
N GLY A 51 -57.76 16.30 33.45
CA GLY A 51 -58.58 15.11 33.72
C GLY A 51 -57.96 14.07 34.65
N ILE A 52 -56.75 14.29 35.19
CA ILE A 52 -56.10 13.37 36.13
C ILE A 52 -56.05 13.93 37.56
N PRO A 53 -56.23 13.10 38.62
CA PRO A 53 -56.01 13.52 40.00
C PRO A 53 -54.60 14.08 40.15
N SER A 54 -54.50 15.32 40.63
CA SER A 54 -53.25 16.07 40.64
C SER A 54 -53.02 16.79 41.96
N ASP A 55 -51.77 17.14 42.21
CA ASP A 55 -51.36 17.96 43.36
C ASP A 55 -50.76 19.27 42.82
N ARG A 56 -51.50 20.38 42.98
CA ARG A 56 -51.06 21.70 42.53
C ARG A 56 -50.15 22.34 43.56
N VAL A 57 -48.95 22.72 43.15
CA VAL A 57 -47.99 23.45 43.95
C VAL A 57 -48.24 24.94 43.78
N ASP A 58 -48.58 25.60 44.89
CA ASP A 58 -48.77 27.05 45.02
C ASP A 58 -47.80 27.62 46.08
N GLY A 59 -47.74 28.95 46.22
CA GLY A 59 -46.85 29.61 47.20
C GLY A 59 -45.42 29.76 46.69
N GLY A 60 -44.43 29.59 47.58
CA GLY A 60 -43.01 29.78 47.24
C GLY A 60 -42.53 31.24 47.31
N ALA A 61 -41.21 31.44 47.28
CA ALA A 61 -40.57 32.76 47.36
C ALA A 61 -40.27 33.30 45.96
N ILE A 62 -40.71 34.52 45.63
CA ILE A 62 -40.47 35.14 44.31
C ILE A 62 -39.35 36.18 44.43
N ARG A 63 -38.33 36.11 43.56
CA ARG A 63 -37.28 37.14 43.40
C ARG A 63 -37.00 37.38 41.92
N GLY A 64 -37.40 38.55 41.41
CA GLY A 64 -37.31 38.84 39.97
C GLY A 64 -38.18 37.86 39.19
N SER A 65 -37.60 37.22 38.17
CA SER A 65 -38.25 36.19 37.35
C SER A 65 -38.06 34.76 37.89
N ASN A 66 -37.53 34.59 39.11
CA ASN A 66 -37.31 33.29 39.74
C ASN A 66 -38.34 33.03 40.86
N LEU A 67 -38.98 31.87 40.84
CA LEU A 67 -39.86 31.34 41.90
C LEU A 67 -39.17 30.15 42.58
N PHE A 68 -38.97 30.21 43.89
CA PHE A 68 -38.26 29.20 44.66
C PHE A 68 -39.24 28.34 45.47
N HIS A 69 -39.12 27.01 45.34
CA HIS A 69 -39.86 26.01 46.11
C HIS A 69 -38.92 25.07 46.85
N SER A 70 -39.33 24.65 48.04
CA SER A 70 -38.60 23.69 48.89
C SER A 70 -39.54 22.63 49.45
N PHE A 71 -39.08 21.37 49.45
CA PHE A 71 -39.82 20.21 49.90
C PHE A 71 -38.94 19.29 50.73
N GLN A 72 -39.51 18.65 51.76
CA GLN A 72 -38.87 17.53 52.43
C GLN A 72 -38.94 16.27 51.55
N GLU A 73 -40.08 16.01 50.91
CA GLU A 73 -40.30 14.87 50.02
C GLU A 73 -40.98 15.34 48.73
N PHE A 74 -40.60 14.78 47.58
CA PHE A 74 -41.24 15.09 46.30
C PHE A 74 -41.34 13.82 45.45
N ASN A 75 -42.51 13.19 45.47
CA ASN A 75 -42.82 11.95 44.76
C ASN A 75 -44.19 12.07 44.07
N ILE A 76 -44.35 11.46 42.90
CA ILE A 76 -45.60 11.49 42.12
C ILE A 76 -46.00 10.05 41.78
N ASP A 77 -47.14 9.58 42.27
CA ASP A 77 -47.61 8.22 41.99
C ASP A 77 -48.08 8.05 40.53
N ALA A 78 -48.05 6.80 40.04
CA ALA A 78 -48.53 6.47 38.71
C ALA A 78 -50.01 6.84 38.51
N GLY A 79 -50.32 7.49 37.39
CA GLY A 79 -51.67 7.97 37.08
C GLY A 79 -52.08 9.27 37.79
N ARG A 80 -51.21 9.86 38.62
CA ARG A 80 -51.39 11.21 39.19
C ARG A 80 -50.56 12.26 38.46
N GLY A 81 -50.86 13.53 38.70
CA GLY A 81 -50.05 14.67 38.27
C GLY A 81 -49.51 15.49 39.45
N ALA A 82 -48.43 16.24 39.25
CA ALA A 82 -48.05 17.36 40.11
C ALA A 82 -47.73 18.58 39.23
N TYR A 83 -48.30 19.73 39.58
CA TYR A 83 -48.29 20.90 38.71
C TYR A 83 -47.92 22.17 39.48
N PHE A 84 -46.85 22.84 39.08
CA PHE A 84 -46.49 24.14 39.62
C PHE A 84 -47.35 25.25 38.99
N SER A 85 -47.94 26.09 39.83
CA SER A 85 -48.54 27.34 39.38
C SER A 85 -47.46 28.29 38.84
N ASN A 86 -47.76 28.99 37.75
CA ASN A 86 -46.83 29.96 37.15
C ASN A 86 -47.38 31.40 37.25
N PRO A 87 -47.00 32.19 38.27
CA PRO A 87 -47.35 33.60 38.38
C PRO A 87 -46.79 34.43 37.21
N ALA A 88 -47.41 35.58 36.94
CA ALA A 88 -46.94 36.48 35.88
C ALA A 88 -45.50 36.96 36.12
N ASN A 89 -44.73 37.05 35.03
CA ASN A 89 -43.30 37.43 34.98
C ASN A 89 -42.31 36.42 35.58
N ILE A 90 -42.73 35.21 35.95
CA ILE A 90 -41.83 34.12 36.31
C ILE A 90 -41.32 33.41 35.05
N THR A 91 -40.01 33.23 34.97
CA THR A 91 -39.29 32.53 33.90
C THR A 91 -38.71 31.21 34.39
N ASN A 92 -38.29 31.12 35.66
CA ASN A 92 -37.73 29.90 36.25
C ASN A 92 -38.43 29.54 37.56
N ILE A 93 -38.78 28.27 37.71
CA ILE A 93 -39.28 27.64 38.93
C ILE A 93 -38.18 26.72 39.45
N LEU A 94 -37.60 27.06 40.59
CA LEU A 94 -36.46 26.37 41.19
C LEU A 94 -36.90 25.55 42.39
N THR A 95 -36.94 24.22 42.24
CA THR A 95 -37.43 23.29 43.26
C THR A 95 -36.28 22.49 43.86
N ARG A 96 -36.13 22.54 45.19
CA ARG A 96 -35.18 21.68 45.93
C ARG A 96 -35.89 20.67 46.84
N VAL A 97 -35.32 19.48 46.96
CA VAL A 97 -35.72 18.44 47.92
C VAL A 97 -34.65 18.35 49.02
N THR A 98 -35.05 18.57 50.27
CA THR A 98 -34.18 18.69 51.45
C THR A 98 -34.15 17.44 52.33
N GLY A 99 -35.01 16.46 52.04
CA GLY A 99 -35.05 15.16 52.71
C GLY A 99 -33.92 14.20 52.32
N ASN A 100 -34.01 12.98 52.84
CA ASN A 100 -32.98 11.95 52.65
C ASN A 100 -33.36 10.88 51.61
N ASN A 101 -34.53 10.98 50.96
CA ASN A 101 -35.02 10.02 49.99
C ASN A 101 -34.91 10.54 48.54
N PRO A 102 -34.67 9.66 47.55
CA PRO A 102 -34.74 10.01 46.14
C PRO A 102 -36.17 10.32 45.71
N SER A 103 -36.32 11.17 44.68
CA SER A 103 -37.62 11.53 44.13
C SER A 103 -38.11 10.47 43.13
N ASN A 104 -39.21 9.80 43.46
CA ASN A 104 -39.88 8.83 42.58
C ASN A 104 -40.97 9.54 41.79
N ILE A 105 -40.70 9.80 40.50
CA ILE A 105 -41.62 10.41 39.56
C ILE A 105 -42.20 9.28 38.70
N LEU A 106 -43.41 8.82 39.04
CA LEU A 106 -44.11 7.73 38.33
C LEU A 106 -45.32 8.23 37.53
N GLY A 107 -45.74 9.48 37.76
CA GLY A 107 -46.83 10.18 37.08
C GLY A 107 -46.36 11.43 36.34
N ARG A 108 -47.29 12.36 36.06
CA ARG A 108 -47.01 13.56 35.26
C ARG A 108 -46.46 14.71 36.09
N LEU A 109 -45.37 15.32 35.67
CA LEU A 109 -44.78 16.53 36.25
C LEU A 109 -45.00 17.72 35.31
N GLY A 110 -45.59 18.82 35.78
CA GLY A 110 -45.95 19.93 34.90
C GLY A 110 -45.88 21.32 35.52
N VAL A 111 -46.09 22.32 34.67
CA VAL A 111 -46.16 23.75 35.00
C VAL A 111 -47.41 24.34 34.34
N LEU A 112 -48.18 25.14 35.07
CA LEU A 112 -49.39 25.81 34.59
C LEU A 112 -49.03 27.13 33.87
N GLY A 113 -48.08 27.05 32.95
CA GLY A 113 -47.50 28.17 32.19
C GLY A 113 -46.14 27.78 31.63
N ASN A 114 -45.45 28.72 30.98
CA ASN A 114 -44.22 28.49 30.21
C ASN A 114 -42.91 28.73 30.98
N ALA A 115 -42.90 28.63 32.30
CA ALA A 115 -41.67 28.78 33.07
C ALA A 115 -40.82 27.50 33.05
N ASN A 116 -39.51 27.65 33.00
CA ASN A 116 -38.55 26.55 33.11
C ASN A 116 -38.65 25.90 34.49
N LEU A 117 -38.61 24.57 34.56
CA LEU A 117 -38.67 23.83 35.82
C LEU A 117 -37.32 23.18 36.14
N PHE A 118 -36.71 23.60 37.25
CA PHE A 118 -35.55 22.94 37.84
C PHE A 118 -36.02 22.06 39.01
N LEU A 119 -35.69 20.77 38.97
CA LEU A 119 -35.95 19.80 40.04
C LEU A 119 -34.63 19.26 40.58
N LEU A 120 -34.29 19.63 41.81
CA LEU A 120 -33.03 19.31 42.48
C LEU A 120 -33.28 18.34 43.63
N ASN A 121 -32.76 17.11 43.55
CA ASN A 121 -32.72 16.17 44.67
C ASN A 121 -31.35 15.47 44.76
N PRO A 122 -30.47 15.85 45.72
CA PRO A 122 -29.14 15.25 45.86
C PRO A 122 -29.12 13.76 46.19
N LYS A 123 -30.26 13.19 46.58
CA LYS A 123 -30.41 11.76 46.91
C LYS A 123 -30.77 10.89 45.69
N GLY A 124 -31.07 11.52 44.55
CA GLY A 124 -31.39 10.84 43.30
C GLY A 124 -32.79 11.17 42.78
N VAL A 125 -33.01 10.90 41.49
CA VAL A 125 -34.30 11.06 40.82
C VAL A 125 -34.58 9.83 39.97
N PHE A 126 -35.74 9.21 40.15
CA PHE A 126 -36.20 8.06 39.36
C PHE A 126 -37.46 8.43 38.59
N PHE A 127 -37.40 8.34 37.26
CA PHE A 127 -38.57 8.46 36.37
C PHE A 127 -39.05 7.06 35.98
N GLY A 128 -40.16 6.62 36.56
CA GLY A 128 -40.76 5.31 36.27
C GLY A 128 -41.52 5.30 34.93
N PRO A 129 -41.87 4.14 34.37
CA PRO A 129 -42.31 4.02 32.96
C PRO A 129 -43.50 4.86 32.50
N ASN A 130 -44.36 5.34 33.41
CA ASN A 130 -45.51 6.19 33.10
C ASN A 130 -45.25 7.68 33.37
N ALA A 131 -44.01 8.07 33.72
CA ALA A 131 -43.63 9.45 33.92
C ALA A 131 -43.74 10.24 32.61
N SER A 132 -44.17 11.50 32.71
CA SER A 132 -44.30 12.42 31.56
C SER A 132 -44.20 13.87 32.01
N LEU A 133 -43.85 14.77 31.09
CA LEU A 133 -43.74 16.21 31.34
C LEU A 133 -44.94 16.97 30.71
N ASP A 134 -45.35 18.08 31.33
CA ASP A 134 -46.35 19.04 30.80
C ASP A 134 -45.94 20.47 31.18
N LEU A 135 -44.93 21.01 30.49
CA LEU A 135 -44.27 22.28 30.82
C LEU A 135 -44.70 23.49 29.96
N ARG A 136 -45.67 23.30 29.05
CA ARG A 136 -46.39 24.36 28.30
C ARG A 136 -45.53 25.51 27.76
N GLY A 137 -44.34 25.19 27.25
CA GLY A 137 -43.41 26.14 26.63
C GLY A 137 -42.22 26.53 27.50
N GLY A 138 -42.03 25.90 28.65
CA GLY A 138 -40.81 25.97 29.46
C GLY A 138 -39.89 24.75 29.28
N SER A 139 -38.62 24.94 29.62
CA SER A 139 -37.56 23.91 29.61
C SER A 139 -37.50 23.09 30.91
N PHE A 140 -36.90 21.91 30.88
CA PHE A 140 -36.72 21.03 32.05
C PHE A 140 -35.25 20.86 32.46
N PHE A 141 -34.98 20.96 33.76
CA PHE A 141 -33.66 20.71 34.34
C PHE A 141 -33.80 19.77 35.55
N GLY A 142 -33.71 18.46 35.32
CA GLY A 142 -33.64 17.45 36.38
C GLY A 142 -32.20 17.29 36.86
N SER A 143 -31.96 17.42 38.16
CA SER A 143 -30.59 17.33 38.69
C SER A 143 -30.50 16.74 40.10
N THR A 144 -29.34 16.16 40.40
CA THR A 144 -28.95 15.75 41.77
C THR A 144 -27.87 16.65 42.35
N ALA A 145 -27.69 17.84 41.78
CA ALA A 145 -26.90 18.90 42.37
C ALA A 145 -27.45 19.33 43.74
N ASP A 146 -26.54 19.63 44.67
CA ASP A 146 -26.84 20.17 45.99
C ASP A 146 -27.40 21.59 45.97
N SER A 147 -27.15 22.35 44.90
CA SER A 147 -27.66 23.71 44.77
C SER A 147 -27.61 24.27 43.35
N VAL A 148 -28.46 25.28 43.13
CA VAL A 148 -28.34 26.23 42.02
C VAL A 148 -27.58 27.46 42.50
N LEU A 149 -26.61 27.90 41.70
CA LEU A 149 -25.77 29.06 41.95
C LEU A 149 -26.29 30.31 41.24
N PHE A 150 -26.07 31.44 41.88
CA PHE A 150 -26.25 32.80 41.38
C PHE A 150 -25.06 33.65 41.86
N ASP A 151 -24.79 34.80 41.23
CA ASP A 151 -23.62 35.67 41.49
C ASP A 151 -23.27 35.87 42.98
N ASN A 152 -24.29 36.00 43.84
CA ASN A 152 -24.14 36.26 45.27
C ASN A 152 -25.03 35.36 46.16
N PHE A 153 -25.56 34.24 45.64
CA PHE A 153 -26.49 33.38 46.38
C PHE A 153 -26.41 31.90 45.96
N GLU A 154 -26.58 30.98 46.91
CA GLU A 154 -26.64 29.54 46.68
C GLU A 154 -27.99 28.99 47.18
N PHE A 155 -28.85 28.55 46.26
CA PHE A 155 -30.12 27.89 46.61
C PHE A 155 -29.90 26.40 46.84
N SER A 156 -29.51 26.02 48.07
CA SER A 156 -29.10 24.64 48.37
C SER A 156 -30.13 23.77 49.08
N ALA A 157 -30.19 22.49 48.68
CA ALA A 157 -30.93 21.41 49.30
C ALA A 157 -30.36 20.96 50.66
N SER A 158 -29.04 21.03 50.86
CA SER A 158 -28.36 20.52 52.06
C SER A 158 -27.77 21.60 52.97
N ASN A 159 -27.46 22.80 52.46
CA ASN A 159 -27.07 23.96 53.26
C ASN A 159 -28.15 25.04 53.21
N LEU A 160 -29.17 24.92 54.06
CA LEU A 160 -30.38 25.73 54.00
C LEU A 160 -30.12 27.20 54.38
N GLN A 161 -30.12 28.07 53.37
CA GLN A 161 -30.12 29.53 53.54
C GLN A 161 -31.48 30.12 53.17
N PRO A 162 -31.93 31.20 53.85
CA PRO A 162 -33.13 31.94 53.47
C PRO A 162 -32.90 32.69 52.15
N VAL A 163 -33.91 32.74 51.28
CA VAL A 163 -33.82 33.42 49.98
C VAL A 163 -33.74 34.95 50.17
N PRO A 164 -32.63 35.62 49.80
CA PRO A 164 -32.42 37.06 50.02
C PRO A 164 -33.57 37.92 49.46
N GLN A 165 -33.94 39.01 50.13
CA GLN A 165 -35.03 39.89 49.67
C GLN A 165 -34.69 40.76 48.44
N LEU A 166 -33.42 40.81 48.03
CA LEU A 166 -32.99 41.52 46.83
C LEU A 166 -33.34 40.72 45.57
N THR A 167 -33.44 41.40 44.42
CA THR A 167 -33.62 40.74 43.12
C THR A 167 -32.46 39.81 42.82
N ILE A 168 -32.77 38.57 42.46
CA ILE A 168 -31.80 37.55 42.05
C ILE A 168 -31.94 37.37 40.53
N ASN A 169 -30.81 37.38 39.83
CA ASN A 169 -30.75 37.32 38.36
C ASN A 169 -30.78 35.85 37.87
N ILE A 170 -30.19 35.60 36.70
CA ILE A 170 -30.18 34.30 36.00
C ILE A 170 -29.32 33.29 36.78
N PRO A 171 -29.71 32.01 36.89
CA PRO A 171 -28.84 30.93 37.38
C PRO A 171 -27.51 30.86 36.61
N ILE A 172 -26.38 30.67 37.31
CA ILE A 172 -25.04 30.57 36.70
C ILE A 172 -24.44 29.15 36.74
N GLY A 173 -25.02 28.22 37.51
CA GLY A 173 -24.60 26.83 37.48
C GLY A 173 -25.27 25.92 38.53
N LEU A 174 -24.88 24.65 38.49
CA LEU A 174 -25.26 23.58 39.41
C LEU A 174 -24.04 23.16 40.22
N ARG A 175 -24.14 23.16 41.55
CA ARG A 175 -23.06 22.75 42.45
C ARG A 175 -23.33 21.36 43.03
N PHE A 176 -22.36 20.48 42.91
CA PHE A 176 -22.38 19.12 43.44
C PHE A 176 -21.47 19.03 44.68
N ARG A 177 -21.89 18.30 45.71
CA ARG A 177 -21.03 17.85 46.82
C ARG A 177 -20.65 16.37 46.61
N ASP A 178 -19.91 15.80 47.55
CA ASP A 178 -19.39 14.44 47.43
C ASP A 178 -20.50 13.39 47.42
N ASN A 179 -20.38 12.38 46.55
CA ASN A 179 -21.35 11.28 46.36
C ASN A 179 -22.76 11.77 45.96
N PRO A 180 -22.91 12.51 44.85
CA PRO A 180 -24.23 12.93 44.38
C PRO A 180 -25.06 11.74 43.90
N GLY A 181 -26.37 11.77 44.14
CA GLY A 181 -27.28 10.70 43.76
C GLY A 181 -27.41 10.50 42.24
N ASN A 182 -27.90 9.34 41.83
CA ASN A 182 -28.07 9.01 40.41
C ASN A 182 -29.41 9.48 39.85
N ILE A 183 -29.48 9.68 38.53
CA ILE A 183 -30.73 9.87 37.79
C ILE A 183 -30.99 8.62 36.95
N THR A 184 -32.15 8.01 37.11
CA THR A 184 -32.58 6.87 36.28
C THR A 184 -33.91 7.17 35.63
N SER A 185 -34.05 6.96 34.33
CA SER A 185 -35.32 7.06 33.60
C SER A 185 -35.62 5.78 32.82
N ASN A 186 -36.85 5.29 32.99
CA ASN A 186 -37.42 4.20 32.21
C ASN A 186 -38.60 4.70 31.36
N SER A 187 -38.64 6.00 31.07
CA SER A 187 -39.86 6.73 30.66
C SER A 187 -39.63 7.60 29.43
N SER A 188 -40.72 8.02 28.78
CA SER A 188 -40.67 9.03 27.72
C SER A 188 -40.89 10.43 28.29
N LEU A 189 -39.82 11.23 28.33
CA LEU A 189 -39.82 12.61 28.79
C LEU A 189 -39.61 13.54 27.60
N GLU A 190 -40.57 14.43 27.35
CA GLU A 190 -40.61 15.28 26.17
C GLU A 190 -40.94 16.73 26.57
N VAL A 191 -40.25 17.70 25.96
CA VAL A 191 -40.57 19.13 26.04
C VAL A 191 -41.08 19.66 24.70
N GLN A 192 -41.73 20.82 24.72
CA GLN A 192 -42.23 21.46 23.50
C GLN A 192 -41.08 22.02 22.63
N SER A 193 -41.37 22.27 21.35
CA SER A 193 -40.39 22.73 20.36
C SER A 193 -39.56 23.93 20.85
N GLY A 194 -38.25 23.87 20.61
CA GLY A 194 -37.28 24.91 20.97
C GLY A 194 -36.95 25.00 22.46
N GLN A 195 -37.46 24.10 23.30
CA GLN A 195 -37.14 24.05 24.74
C GLN A 195 -35.99 23.09 25.05
N SER A 196 -35.28 23.34 26.14
CA SER A 196 -34.20 22.48 26.61
C SER A 196 -34.71 21.40 27.57
N LEU A 197 -34.04 20.25 27.60
CA LEU A 197 -34.25 19.21 28.59
C LEU A 197 -32.89 18.66 29.04
N SER A 198 -32.56 18.83 30.33
CA SER A 198 -31.28 18.43 30.91
C SER A 198 -31.48 17.42 32.05
N LEU A 199 -30.67 16.36 32.08
CA LEU A 199 -30.57 15.40 33.19
C LEU A 199 -29.13 15.33 33.68
N ILE A 200 -28.83 16.04 34.79
CA ILE A 200 -27.45 16.27 35.27
C ILE A 200 -27.29 15.76 36.70
N GLY A 201 -26.60 14.63 36.89
CA GLY A 201 -26.60 13.89 38.17
C GLY A 201 -25.23 13.42 38.68
N GLY A 202 -25.25 12.34 39.46
CA GLY A 202 -24.13 11.42 39.62
C GLY A 202 -23.98 10.59 38.34
N ASP A 203 -24.31 9.30 38.37
CA ASP A 203 -24.57 8.58 37.12
C ASP A 203 -25.97 8.92 36.56
N VAL A 204 -26.11 8.89 35.23
CA VAL A 204 -27.38 9.07 34.51
C VAL A 204 -27.66 7.85 33.63
N SER A 205 -28.76 7.14 33.91
CA SER A 205 -29.13 5.90 33.22
C SER A 205 -30.50 6.04 32.54
N LEU A 206 -30.54 5.81 31.22
CA LEU A 206 -31.79 5.64 30.47
C LEU A 206 -31.96 4.15 30.13
N ASN A 207 -33.13 3.60 30.44
CA ASN A 207 -33.44 2.17 30.31
C ASN A 207 -34.81 2.02 29.64
N GLY A 208 -34.80 2.06 28.31
CA GLY A 208 -35.96 2.30 27.46
C GLY A 208 -36.48 3.73 27.52
N GLY A 209 -37.50 4.00 26.71
CA GLY A 209 -38.16 5.30 26.62
C GLY A 209 -37.49 6.29 25.65
N LEU A 210 -38.10 7.47 25.53
CA LEU A 210 -37.65 8.55 24.65
C LEU A 210 -37.36 9.82 25.46
N LEU A 211 -36.17 10.37 25.30
CA LEU A 211 -35.77 11.67 25.83
C LEU A 211 -35.78 12.70 24.70
N ALA A 212 -36.83 13.52 24.61
CA ALA A 212 -37.09 14.37 23.45
C ALA A 212 -37.11 15.88 23.76
N ALA A 213 -36.41 16.65 22.94
CA ALA A 213 -36.47 18.11 22.90
C ALA A 213 -36.41 18.62 21.45
N PRO A 214 -37.50 18.49 20.66
CA PRO A 214 -37.54 18.90 19.25
C PRO A 214 -37.09 20.36 19.08
N GLU A 215 -36.23 20.65 18.11
CA GLU A 215 -35.68 22.00 17.84
C GLU A 215 -34.86 22.62 18.99
N GLY A 216 -34.72 21.91 20.11
CA GLY A 216 -34.19 22.40 21.36
C GLY A 216 -32.84 21.80 21.71
N ARG A 217 -32.63 21.51 22.98
CA ARG A 217 -31.33 21.01 23.47
C ARG A 217 -31.53 19.87 24.45
N VAL A 218 -30.82 18.75 24.27
CA VAL A 218 -30.67 17.73 25.33
C VAL A 218 -29.25 17.77 25.90
N GLU A 219 -29.16 17.85 27.23
CA GLU A 219 -27.88 17.76 27.95
C GLU A 219 -27.94 16.58 28.93
N LEU A 220 -27.03 15.61 28.75
CA LEU A 220 -26.83 14.47 29.65
C LEU A 220 -25.45 14.55 30.29
N GLY A 221 -25.35 14.25 31.58
CA GLY A 221 -24.04 14.12 32.21
C GLY A 221 -24.09 14.11 33.73
N GLY A 222 -22.91 14.13 34.34
CA GLY A 222 -22.84 14.18 35.79
C GLY A 222 -21.43 14.32 36.35
N LEU A 223 -21.34 14.44 37.66
CA LEU A 223 -20.09 14.47 38.42
C LEU A 223 -20.11 13.33 39.44
N ALA A 224 -18.99 12.61 39.60
CA ALA A 224 -18.84 11.60 40.64
C ALA A 224 -18.34 12.20 41.98
N GLU A 225 -17.77 13.42 41.93
CA GLU A 225 -17.14 14.12 43.04
C GLU A 225 -17.64 15.58 43.12
N ALA A 226 -17.33 16.28 44.21
CA ALA A 226 -17.74 17.67 44.39
C ALA A 226 -17.20 18.59 43.27
N GLY A 227 -18.06 19.44 42.72
CA GLY A 227 -17.72 20.31 41.60
C GLY A 227 -18.84 21.27 41.23
N THR A 228 -18.71 21.93 40.08
CA THR A 228 -19.72 22.89 39.58
C THR A 228 -19.81 22.80 38.08
N VAL A 229 -21.03 22.57 37.57
CA VAL A 229 -21.38 22.62 36.15
C VAL A 229 -21.95 24.01 35.87
N GLY A 230 -21.33 24.79 35.00
CA GLY A 230 -21.76 26.14 34.66
C GLY A 230 -22.89 26.17 33.64
N PHE A 231 -23.76 27.18 33.71
CA PHE A 231 -24.75 27.50 32.67
C PHE A 231 -24.20 28.55 31.71
N ASN A 232 -24.31 28.28 30.40
CA ASN A 232 -23.95 29.24 29.36
C ASN A 232 -25.20 29.99 28.84
N PRO A 233 -25.06 31.21 28.28
CA PRO A 233 -26.22 32.01 27.81
C PRO A 233 -27.04 31.37 26.67
N ASP A 234 -26.48 30.38 25.97
CA ASP A 234 -27.11 29.62 24.89
C ASP A 234 -27.80 28.31 25.38
N GLY A 235 -27.88 28.13 26.71
CA GLY A 235 -28.44 26.94 27.35
C GLY A 235 -27.50 25.73 27.40
N SER A 236 -26.28 25.81 26.85
CA SER A 236 -25.29 24.73 26.97
C SER A 236 -24.66 24.66 28.37
N LEU A 237 -24.08 23.51 28.72
CA LEU A 237 -23.47 23.28 30.02
C LEU A 237 -21.94 23.20 29.96
N THR A 238 -21.27 23.89 30.87
CA THR A 238 -19.81 23.85 31.02
C THR A 238 -19.41 22.93 32.17
N PHE A 239 -18.88 21.75 31.84
CA PHE A 239 -18.38 20.79 32.82
C PHE A 239 -16.92 21.11 33.23
N PRO A 240 -16.54 20.94 34.51
CA PRO A 240 -15.18 21.19 34.99
C PRO A 240 -14.20 20.11 34.51
N ASN A 241 -12.97 20.51 34.16
CA ASN A 241 -11.95 19.60 33.62
C ASN A 241 -11.24 18.75 34.68
N ASN A 242 -11.18 19.21 35.93
CA ASN A 242 -10.39 18.61 37.02
C ASN A 242 -11.26 17.90 38.07
N VAL A 243 -12.48 17.50 37.73
CA VAL A 243 -13.41 16.77 38.61
C VAL A 243 -13.84 15.48 37.90
N ALA A 244 -13.86 14.36 38.62
CA ALA A 244 -14.34 13.11 38.06
C ALA A 244 -15.81 13.24 37.61
N ARG A 245 -16.07 12.92 36.34
CA ARG A 245 -17.44 12.88 35.79
C ARG A 245 -18.17 11.59 36.20
N GLY A 246 -19.49 11.65 36.25
CA GLY A 246 -20.35 10.47 36.39
C GLY A 246 -20.51 9.72 35.06
N ASN A 247 -21.05 8.51 35.09
CA ASN A 247 -21.28 7.72 33.89
C ASN A 247 -22.64 8.05 33.25
N VAL A 248 -22.75 7.84 31.94
CA VAL A 248 -24.02 7.88 31.22
C VAL A 248 -24.25 6.53 30.56
N THR A 249 -25.45 5.97 30.69
CA THR A 249 -25.80 4.65 30.11
C THR A 249 -27.12 4.72 29.38
N LEU A 250 -27.14 4.26 28.13
CA LEU A 250 -28.33 4.11 27.29
C LEU A 250 -28.56 2.63 26.99
N SER A 251 -29.68 2.07 27.44
CA SER A 251 -29.96 0.62 27.33
C SER A 251 -31.42 0.34 26.99
N ASN A 252 -31.70 -0.85 26.45
CA ASN A 252 -33.04 -1.38 26.16
C ASN A 252 -33.92 -0.43 25.32
N GLN A 253 -33.42 0.01 24.16
CA GLN A 253 -34.08 0.96 23.25
C GLN A 253 -34.33 2.35 23.88
N ALA A 254 -33.39 2.82 24.71
CA ALA A 254 -33.40 4.20 25.19
C ALA A 254 -32.95 5.15 24.07
N ASN A 255 -33.79 6.10 23.70
CA ASN A 255 -33.51 7.03 22.60
C ASN A 255 -33.44 8.47 23.09
N VAL A 256 -32.44 9.22 22.63
CA VAL A 256 -32.30 10.67 22.86
C VAL A 256 -32.52 11.40 21.54
N SER A 257 -33.44 12.37 21.47
CA SER A 257 -33.83 13.00 20.20
C SER A 257 -34.03 14.52 20.30
N VAL A 258 -33.54 15.23 19.29
CA VAL A 258 -33.80 16.69 19.08
C VAL A 258 -34.35 17.01 17.69
N ILE A 259 -34.76 15.98 16.92
CA ILE A 259 -35.18 16.11 15.51
C ILE A 259 -36.20 17.26 15.33
N GLY A 260 -35.89 18.19 14.42
CA GLY A 260 -36.65 19.42 14.17
C GLY A 260 -35.91 20.36 13.21
N GLN A 261 -36.36 21.61 13.03
CA GLN A 261 -35.65 22.62 12.22
C GLN A 261 -34.44 23.26 12.94
N GLY A 262 -33.71 22.46 13.73
CA GLY A 262 -32.64 22.89 14.62
C GLY A 262 -32.45 21.92 15.78
N GLY A 263 -31.53 22.25 16.69
CA GLY A 263 -31.38 21.59 17.98
C GLY A 263 -30.18 20.65 18.11
N SER A 264 -29.65 20.54 19.34
CA SER A 264 -28.34 19.93 19.65
C SER A 264 -28.40 18.97 20.83
N ILE A 265 -27.55 17.94 20.82
CA ILE A 265 -27.38 17.00 21.93
C ILE A 265 -25.96 17.07 22.46
N ALA A 266 -25.80 17.19 23.78
CA ALA A 266 -24.50 17.06 24.43
C ALA A 266 -24.51 15.99 25.52
N VAL A 267 -23.45 15.18 25.57
CA VAL A 267 -23.23 14.15 26.58
C VAL A 267 -21.88 14.39 27.25
N ASN A 268 -21.88 14.66 28.55
CA ASN A 268 -20.68 14.96 29.33
C ASN A 268 -20.51 13.94 30.46
N ALA A 269 -19.69 12.91 30.21
CA ALA A 269 -19.58 11.73 31.06
C ALA A 269 -18.13 11.35 31.37
N ARG A 270 -17.93 10.40 32.29
CA ARG A 270 -16.68 9.65 32.37
C ARG A 270 -16.70 8.51 31.36
N ASN A 271 -17.65 7.59 31.51
CA ASN A 271 -17.99 6.56 30.54
C ASN A 271 -19.34 6.87 29.91
N LEU A 272 -19.47 6.65 28.60
CA LEU A 272 -20.76 6.52 27.91
C LEU A 272 -20.89 5.09 27.37
N ASP A 273 -21.88 4.35 27.86
CA ASP A 273 -22.20 2.99 27.38
C ASP A 273 -23.56 3.00 26.67
N ILE A 274 -23.61 2.54 25.42
CA ILE A 274 -24.84 2.45 24.60
C ILE A 274 -25.03 1.00 24.14
N SER A 275 -26.17 0.39 24.46
CA SER A 275 -26.47 -1.02 24.13
C SER A 275 -27.92 -1.27 23.73
N THR A 276 -28.19 -2.45 23.15
CA THR A 276 -29.54 -3.03 23.01
C THR A 276 -30.52 -2.11 22.24
N GLY A 277 -30.13 -1.69 21.03
CA GLY A 277 -30.96 -0.87 20.14
C GLY A 277 -31.26 0.55 20.63
N SER A 278 -30.47 1.07 21.58
CA SER A 278 -30.53 2.46 22.04
C SER A 278 -29.88 3.42 21.02
N GLY A 279 -30.15 4.73 21.09
CA GLY A 279 -29.58 5.68 20.15
C GLY A 279 -29.68 7.16 20.51
N ILE A 280 -28.98 7.98 19.72
CA ILE A 280 -28.88 9.44 19.83
C ILE A 280 -29.16 10.04 18.45
N PHE A 281 -30.14 10.94 18.37
CA PHE A 281 -30.74 11.39 17.11
C PHE A 281 -30.87 12.92 17.04
N ALA A 282 -30.11 13.53 16.14
CA ALA A 282 -30.36 14.88 15.64
C ALA A 282 -30.80 14.78 14.16
N GLY A 283 -31.32 15.86 13.60
CA GLY A 283 -31.75 15.87 12.20
C GLY A 283 -32.94 16.77 11.92
N ILE A 284 -33.31 16.85 10.64
CA ILE A 284 -34.39 17.69 10.12
C ILE A 284 -35.48 16.79 9.53
N PRO A 285 -36.76 16.92 9.95
CA PRO A 285 -37.85 16.10 9.42
C PRO A 285 -38.19 16.41 7.95
N SER A 286 -38.86 15.48 7.27
CA SER A 286 -39.13 15.55 5.82
C SER A 286 -40.14 16.62 5.37
N ASP A 287 -40.83 17.26 6.31
CA ASP A 287 -41.77 18.36 6.08
C ASP A 287 -41.16 19.76 6.37
N ALA A 288 -39.88 19.83 6.72
CA ALA A 288 -39.17 21.08 6.95
C ALA A 288 -38.88 21.89 5.68
N ASN A 289 -38.31 23.09 5.85
CA ASN A 289 -37.86 23.92 4.75
C ASN A 289 -36.42 23.57 4.29
N SER A 290 -36.06 23.89 3.05
CA SER A 290 -34.76 23.54 2.46
C SER A 290 -33.55 24.30 3.02
N ASP A 291 -33.77 25.39 3.76
CA ASP A 291 -32.73 26.21 4.39
C ASP A 291 -32.47 25.81 5.85
N ALA A 292 -33.21 24.81 6.36
CA ALA A 292 -33.06 24.32 7.73
C ALA A 292 -31.65 23.72 7.97
N GLN A 293 -31.22 23.77 9.23
CA GLN A 293 -29.90 23.32 9.70
C GLN A 293 -30.09 22.55 11.00
N ALA A 294 -29.73 21.27 11.03
CA ALA A 294 -29.66 20.51 12.28
C ALA A 294 -28.49 21.04 13.13
N GLY A 295 -28.65 21.01 14.45
CA GLY A 295 -27.54 21.24 15.37
C GLY A 295 -26.74 19.97 15.64
N ASP A 296 -25.65 20.12 16.38
CA ASP A 296 -24.63 19.07 16.52
C ASP A 296 -24.93 18.03 17.60
N ILE A 297 -24.27 16.88 17.50
CA ILE A 297 -24.16 15.88 18.58
C ILE A 297 -22.73 15.92 19.14
N VAL A 298 -22.57 16.28 20.42
CA VAL A 298 -21.27 16.43 21.07
C VAL A 298 -21.14 15.48 22.26
N ILE A 299 -20.29 14.47 22.14
CA ILE A 299 -20.00 13.49 23.19
C ILE A 299 -18.61 13.77 23.76
N ASN A 300 -18.55 14.11 25.04
CA ASN A 300 -17.33 14.36 25.80
C ASN A 300 -17.24 13.35 26.97
N ALA A 301 -16.67 12.18 26.68
CA ALA A 301 -16.27 11.20 27.69
C ALA A 301 -14.84 11.51 28.17
N THR A 302 -14.52 11.38 29.45
CA THR A 302 -13.12 11.53 29.92
C THR A 302 -12.33 10.20 29.93
N ASP A 303 -13.03 9.07 29.82
CA ASP A 303 -12.47 7.72 29.93
C ASP A 303 -12.81 6.92 28.67
N ARG A 304 -14.09 6.66 28.42
CA ARG A 304 -14.51 5.67 27.40
C ARG A 304 -15.88 5.96 26.80
N VAL A 305 -16.02 5.66 25.51
CA VAL A 305 -17.32 5.49 24.84
C VAL A 305 -17.38 4.04 24.33
N ARG A 306 -18.45 3.31 24.68
CA ARG A 306 -18.71 1.93 24.25
C ARG A 306 -20.05 1.79 23.57
N ILE A 307 -20.05 1.08 22.45
CA ILE A 307 -21.25 0.78 21.65
C ILE A 307 -21.38 -0.74 21.48
N GLU A 308 -22.49 -1.32 21.95
CA GLU A 308 -22.78 -2.76 21.87
C GLU A 308 -24.06 -3.02 21.06
N GLY A 309 -23.92 -3.10 19.73
CA GLY A 309 -24.98 -3.54 18.85
C GLY A 309 -25.10 -5.07 18.80
N ASP A 310 -26.21 -5.59 18.30
CA ASP A 310 -26.39 -7.02 18.01
C ASP A 310 -27.04 -7.23 16.64
N SER A 311 -27.18 -8.48 16.20
CA SER A 311 -27.75 -8.79 14.87
C SER A 311 -29.25 -8.49 14.74
N ASN A 312 -29.94 -8.14 15.84
CA ASN A 312 -31.37 -7.87 15.88
C ASN A 312 -31.68 -6.38 16.16
N SER A 313 -30.69 -5.61 16.60
CA SER A 313 -30.84 -4.22 17.00
C SER A 313 -29.61 -3.38 16.64
N SER A 314 -29.81 -2.49 15.67
CA SER A 314 -28.82 -1.47 15.28
C SER A 314 -28.77 -0.36 16.31
N ILE A 315 -27.56 0.12 16.64
CA ILE A 315 -27.37 1.36 17.41
C ILE A 315 -27.04 2.52 16.46
N PHE A 316 -27.61 3.69 16.76
CA PHE A 316 -27.46 4.89 15.96
C PHE A 316 -26.98 6.06 16.82
N ILE A 317 -25.90 6.73 16.39
CA ILE A 317 -25.56 8.09 16.77
C ILE A 317 -25.59 8.90 15.47
N ILE A 318 -26.75 9.49 15.16
CA ILE A 318 -26.99 10.01 13.80
C ILE A 318 -27.55 11.43 13.75
N ASN A 319 -27.12 12.17 12.71
CA ASN A 319 -27.58 13.51 12.38
C ASN A 319 -28.18 13.51 10.97
N VAL A 320 -29.52 13.44 10.86
CA VAL A 320 -30.20 13.11 9.59
C VAL A 320 -31.17 14.19 9.10
N PRO A 321 -30.75 15.06 8.16
CA PRO A 321 -31.69 15.84 7.36
C PRO A 321 -32.37 14.98 6.28
N PHE A 322 -33.70 15.03 6.25
CA PHE A 322 -34.47 14.71 5.04
C PHE A 322 -34.44 15.89 4.03
N VAL A 323 -34.25 17.11 4.50
CA VAL A 323 -34.01 18.34 3.72
C VAL A 323 -33.12 19.27 4.53
N GLY A 324 -32.38 20.17 3.87
CA GLY A 324 -31.50 21.11 4.56
C GLY A 324 -30.18 20.46 5.00
N LYS A 325 -29.40 21.17 5.83
CA LYS A 325 -28.03 20.77 6.20
C LYS A 325 -28.01 19.97 7.50
N ALA A 326 -27.20 18.92 7.52
CA ALA A 326 -26.94 18.17 8.74
C ALA A 326 -26.00 18.95 9.67
N GLY A 327 -26.06 18.66 10.97
CA GLY A 327 -25.06 19.10 11.94
C GLY A 327 -23.90 18.12 12.03
N ASP A 328 -22.87 18.52 12.76
CA ASP A 328 -21.66 17.73 12.97
C ASP A 328 -21.85 16.73 14.13
N ILE A 329 -21.01 15.69 14.14
CA ILE A 329 -20.89 14.74 15.25
C ILE A 329 -19.45 14.80 15.78
N VAL A 330 -19.30 15.11 17.06
CA VAL A 330 -18.00 15.25 17.73
C VAL A 330 -17.92 14.28 18.90
N ILE A 331 -16.93 13.40 18.91
CA ILE A 331 -16.67 12.44 19.99
C ILE A 331 -15.26 12.66 20.54
N ASN A 332 -15.18 13.17 21.77
CA ASN A 332 -13.93 13.29 22.53
C ASN A 332 -13.93 12.22 23.65
N THR A 333 -12.87 11.43 23.72
CA THR A 333 -12.70 10.33 24.68
C THR A 333 -11.22 9.99 24.89
N SER A 334 -10.91 9.08 25.81
CA SER A 334 -9.63 8.36 25.77
C SER A 334 -9.75 7.11 24.90
N ILE A 335 -10.80 6.31 25.12
CA ILE A 335 -11.08 5.09 24.36
C ILE A 335 -12.43 5.21 23.65
N LEU A 336 -12.47 4.90 22.35
CA LEU A 336 -13.72 4.56 21.65
C LEU A 336 -13.68 3.07 21.29
N GLU A 337 -14.64 2.31 21.78
CA GLU A 337 -14.79 0.88 21.48
C GLU A 337 -16.20 0.58 20.99
N GLY A 338 -16.31 -0.30 19.99
CA GLY A 338 -17.61 -0.65 19.43
C GLY A 338 -17.62 -2.07 18.88
N THR A 339 -18.68 -2.82 19.17
CA THR A 339 -18.88 -4.19 18.70
C THR A 339 -20.32 -4.37 18.22
N GLY A 340 -20.51 -5.09 17.11
CA GLY A 340 -21.83 -5.45 16.60
C GLY A 340 -22.34 -4.51 15.51
N LEU A 341 -23.65 -4.41 15.35
CA LEU A 341 -24.27 -3.56 14.32
C LEU A 341 -24.53 -2.14 14.84
N PHE A 342 -23.72 -1.17 14.38
CA PHE A 342 -23.92 0.24 14.74
C PHE A 342 -23.43 1.20 13.65
N LEU A 343 -24.02 2.40 13.67
CA LEU A 343 -23.71 3.52 12.78
C LEU A 343 -23.51 4.80 13.58
N ILE A 344 -22.38 5.47 13.35
CA ILE A 344 -22.15 6.85 13.77
C ILE A 344 -22.15 7.69 12.49
N GLY A 345 -23.11 8.60 12.27
CA GLY A 345 -23.07 9.33 11.01
C GLY A 345 -24.00 10.50 10.81
N SER A 346 -23.52 11.46 10.02
CA SER A 346 -24.27 12.62 9.56
C SER A 346 -24.66 12.40 8.10
N GLY A 347 -25.89 12.66 7.67
CA GLY A 347 -26.23 12.37 6.27
C GLY A 347 -27.59 12.81 5.77
N ALA A 348 -27.62 13.19 4.49
CA ALA A 348 -28.84 13.51 3.77
C ALA A 348 -29.47 12.23 3.19
N PHE A 349 -30.73 11.97 3.53
CA PHE A 349 -31.47 10.78 3.11
C PHE A 349 -32.73 11.15 2.31
N GLU A 350 -33.14 10.25 1.39
CA GLU A 350 -34.25 10.43 0.44
C GLU A 350 -34.02 11.59 -0.57
N GLN A 351 -35.05 12.11 -1.23
CA GLN A 351 -34.96 13.16 -2.28
C GLN A 351 -34.59 14.57 -1.72
N GLY A 352 -33.80 14.61 -0.65
CA GLY A 352 -33.39 15.81 0.05
C GLY A 352 -32.33 16.62 -0.69
N ASN A 353 -32.46 17.95 -0.62
CA ASN A 353 -31.38 18.88 -0.96
C ASN A 353 -30.67 19.28 0.35
N GLY A 354 -29.41 18.90 0.52
CA GLY A 354 -28.73 19.02 1.81
C GLY A 354 -27.30 18.49 1.84
N ASN A 355 -26.36 19.26 2.42
CA ASN A 355 -25.02 18.76 2.73
C ASN A 355 -25.05 17.91 4.01
N ALA A 356 -24.25 16.84 4.04
CA ALA A 356 -23.95 16.12 5.28
C ALA A 356 -22.91 16.89 6.13
N GLY A 357 -22.93 16.64 7.44
CA GLY A 357 -22.00 17.23 8.41
C GLY A 357 -20.76 16.38 8.61
N ASN A 358 -19.77 16.93 9.30
CA ASN A 358 -18.53 16.25 9.61
C ASN A 358 -18.69 15.27 10.78
N VAL A 359 -17.87 14.22 10.80
CA VAL A 359 -17.71 13.36 11.99
C VAL A 359 -16.27 13.45 12.47
N THR A 360 -16.08 14.00 13.67
CA THR A 360 -14.76 14.18 14.29
C THR A 360 -14.64 13.29 15.54
N ILE A 361 -13.64 12.42 15.56
CA ILE A 361 -13.34 11.55 16.70
C ILE A 361 -11.93 11.87 17.21
N THR A 362 -11.83 12.22 18.49
CA THR A 362 -10.55 12.41 19.19
C THR A 362 -10.48 11.44 20.36
N ALA A 363 -9.64 10.41 20.24
CA ALA A 363 -9.48 9.36 21.25
C ALA A 363 -8.01 9.28 21.70
N THR A 364 -7.68 9.76 22.91
CA THR A 364 -6.28 9.89 23.34
C THR A 364 -5.52 8.58 23.51
N ASP A 365 -6.21 7.43 23.64
CA ASP A 365 -5.61 6.10 23.72
C ASP A 365 -5.86 5.24 22.47
N ARG A 366 -7.12 4.97 22.09
CA ARG A 366 -7.42 4.16 20.90
C ARG A 366 -8.86 4.29 20.38
N VAL A 367 -9.03 3.94 19.11
CA VAL A 367 -10.32 3.62 18.48
C VAL A 367 -10.30 2.16 18.03
N SER A 368 -11.28 1.36 18.49
CA SER A 368 -11.38 -0.07 18.17
C SER A 368 -12.81 -0.45 17.83
N LEU A 369 -13.12 -0.59 16.54
CA LEU A 369 -14.49 -0.80 16.03
C LEU A 369 -14.59 -2.13 15.28
N GLN A 370 -15.53 -2.98 15.69
CA GLN A 370 -15.77 -4.30 15.13
C GLN A 370 -17.23 -4.43 14.67
N GLY A 371 -17.45 -4.53 13.36
CA GLY A 371 -18.76 -4.82 12.77
C GLY A 371 -19.07 -6.31 12.73
N LEU A 372 -20.33 -6.64 12.39
CA LEU A 372 -20.74 -8.01 12.07
C LEU A 372 -20.52 -8.31 10.59
N GLU A 373 -19.96 -9.49 10.28
CA GLU A 373 -19.82 -9.95 8.88
C GLU A 373 -21.17 -10.03 8.17
N GLY A 374 -21.22 -9.51 6.95
CA GLY A 374 -22.45 -9.42 6.15
C GLY A 374 -23.40 -8.28 6.55
N PHE A 375 -23.07 -7.46 7.55
CA PHE A 375 -23.83 -6.27 7.92
C PHE A 375 -23.02 -4.99 7.73
N ASN A 376 -23.72 -3.89 7.41
CA ASN A 376 -23.11 -2.57 7.22
C ASN A 376 -23.01 -1.84 8.56
N SER A 377 -21.85 -1.93 9.20
CA SER A 377 -21.50 -1.13 10.39
C SER A 377 -20.43 -0.12 10.01
N GLY A 378 -20.53 1.11 10.50
CA GLY A 378 -19.59 2.14 10.04
C GLY A 378 -19.65 3.51 10.74
N ILE A 379 -18.74 4.37 10.31
CA ILE A 379 -18.83 5.82 10.49
C ILE A 379 -19.15 6.44 9.12
N ALA A 380 -20.14 7.32 9.03
CA ALA A 380 -20.58 7.88 7.76
C ALA A 380 -20.75 9.40 7.76
N SER A 381 -20.30 10.05 6.69
CA SER A 381 -20.86 11.31 6.21
C SER A 381 -21.41 11.08 4.81
N LEU A 382 -22.73 10.94 4.67
CA LEU A 382 -23.35 10.35 3.47
C LEU A 382 -24.39 11.29 2.84
N VAL A 383 -24.36 11.37 1.50
CA VAL A 383 -25.50 11.86 0.71
C VAL A 383 -26.07 10.66 -0.03
N ALA A 384 -27.30 10.27 0.31
CA ALA A 384 -27.92 9.04 -0.17
C ALA A 384 -28.26 9.08 -1.68
N ASP A 385 -28.64 7.92 -2.21
CA ASP A 385 -29.17 7.82 -3.58
C ASP A 385 -30.40 8.73 -3.74
N LEU A 386 -30.50 9.38 -4.90
CA LEU A 386 -31.47 10.42 -5.27
C LEU A 386 -31.41 11.76 -4.48
N ALA A 387 -30.50 11.93 -3.52
CA ALA A 387 -30.29 13.20 -2.82
C ALA A 387 -29.36 14.16 -3.61
N THR A 388 -29.35 15.45 -3.26
CA THR A 388 -28.40 16.44 -3.80
C THR A 388 -27.69 17.21 -2.69
N GLY A 389 -26.36 17.11 -2.63
CA GLY A 389 -25.51 17.79 -1.66
C GLY A 389 -24.10 17.20 -1.60
N ASN A 390 -23.21 17.86 -0.86
CA ASN A 390 -21.87 17.35 -0.62
C ASN A 390 -21.81 16.57 0.69
N ALA A 391 -21.00 15.52 0.72
CA ALA A 391 -20.64 14.84 1.96
C ALA A 391 -19.67 15.70 2.80
N GLY A 392 -19.75 15.56 4.13
CA GLY A 392 -18.81 16.14 5.08
C GLY A 392 -17.59 15.24 5.29
N ASN A 393 -16.60 15.72 6.04
CA ASN A 393 -15.36 14.97 6.27
C ASN A 393 -15.48 14.01 7.48
N ILE A 394 -14.70 12.93 7.48
CA ILE A 394 -14.43 12.11 8.67
C ILE A 394 -13.00 12.38 9.12
N THR A 395 -12.81 12.78 10.37
CA THR A 395 -11.47 12.98 10.97
C THR A 395 -11.33 12.15 12.23
N ILE A 396 -10.29 11.30 12.29
CA ILE A 396 -9.96 10.50 13.46
C ILE A 396 -8.55 10.84 13.96
N ASN A 397 -8.46 11.40 15.17
CA ASN A 397 -7.21 11.65 15.87
C ASN A 397 -7.07 10.65 17.02
N THR A 398 -6.02 9.83 17.00
CA THR A 398 -5.81 8.80 18.03
C THR A 398 -4.34 8.38 18.19
N ARG A 399 -4.05 7.49 19.13
CA ARG A 399 -2.76 6.75 19.16
C ARG A 399 -2.84 5.52 18.26
N SER A 400 -3.85 4.67 18.42
CA SER A 400 -4.10 3.55 17.49
C SER A 400 -5.54 3.43 17.00
N LEU A 401 -5.70 3.05 15.73
CA LEU A 401 -6.98 2.76 15.09
C LEU A 401 -7.02 1.29 14.65
N SER A 402 -8.04 0.56 15.07
CA SER A 402 -8.32 -0.82 14.64
C SER A 402 -9.75 -0.93 14.13
N LEU A 403 -9.92 -1.33 12.87
CA LEU A 403 -11.20 -1.58 12.23
C LEU A 403 -11.28 -3.04 11.79
N SER A 404 -12.30 -3.75 12.25
CA SER A 404 -12.56 -5.16 11.89
C SER A 404 -13.98 -5.32 11.36
N ASN A 405 -14.12 -5.70 10.08
CA ASN A 405 -15.39 -5.70 9.34
C ASN A 405 -16.21 -4.40 9.53
N PHE A 406 -15.53 -3.25 9.57
CA PHE A 406 -16.12 -1.96 9.93
C PHE A 406 -15.54 -0.85 9.04
N ALA A 407 -16.39 0.01 8.48
CA ALA A 407 -15.99 0.94 7.42
C ALA A 407 -16.26 2.41 7.72
N LEU A 408 -15.52 3.29 7.04
CA LEU A 408 -15.65 4.75 7.08
C LEU A 408 -16.06 5.22 5.68
N PHE A 409 -17.17 5.95 5.58
CA PHE A 409 -17.72 6.40 4.30
C PHE A 409 -17.96 7.91 4.28
N THR A 410 -17.42 8.60 3.28
CA THR A 410 -17.66 10.04 2.99
C THR A 410 -18.28 10.22 1.60
N SER A 411 -19.08 9.22 1.20
CA SER A 411 -19.55 9.05 -0.17
C SER A 411 -20.78 9.89 -0.51
N THR A 412 -20.93 10.19 -1.80
CA THR A 412 -22.19 10.67 -2.37
C THR A 412 -22.73 9.62 -3.35
N LEU A 413 -23.90 9.08 -3.03
CA LEU A 413 -24.66 8.18 -3.90
C LEU A 413 -25.66 8.94 -4.79
N GLY A 414 -25.89 10.24 -4.51
CA GLY A 414 -26.63 11.18 -5.33
C GLY A 414 -25.73 12.25 -5.98
N GLU A 415 -26.26 13.46 -6.21
CA GLU A 415 -25.54 14.56 -6.85
C GLU A 415 -24.71 15.39 -5.85
N GLY A 416 -23.38 15.40 -5.99
CA GLY A 416 -22.48 16.29 -5.25
C GLY A 416 -21.15 15.63 -4.88
N ASN A 417 -20.22 16.38 -4.29
CA ASN A 417 -18.85 15.90 -4.04
C ASN A 417 -18.75 15.06 -2.75
N GLY A 418 -17.90 14.04 -2.79
CA GLY A 418 -17.47 13.27 -1.62
C GLY A 418 -16.63 14.11 -0.65
N GLY A 419 -16.72 13.79 0.64
CA GLY A 419 -15.89 14.38 1.69
C GLY A 419 -14.55 13.66 1.82
N ASN A 420 -13.60 14.23 2.57
CA ASN A 420 -12.31 13.57 2.83
C ASN A 420 -12.35 12.70 4.08
N ILE A 421 -11.54 11.64 4.11
CA ILE A 421 -11.23 10.89 5.33
C ILE A 421 -9.79 11.22 5.74
N GLU A 422 -9.61 11.72 6.96
CA GLU A 422 -8.30 11.99 7.56
C GLU A 422 -8.10 11.17 8.84
N ILE A 423 -7.05 10.34 8.86
CA ILE A 423 -6.69 9.51 10.01
C ILE A 423 -5.30 9.90 10.48
N ASN A 424 -5.23 10.42 11.70
CA ASN A 424 -4.00 10.80 12.41
C ASN A 424 -3.82 9.84 13.59
N ALA A 425 -3.01 8.80 13.41
CA ALA A 425 -2.72 7.80 14.44
C ALA A 425 -1.24 7.85 14.85
N SER A 426 -0.92 8.19 16.09
CA SER A 426 0.48 8.34 16.53
C SER A 426 1.26 7.03 16.71
N GLU A 427 0.63 5.87 16.50
CA GLU A 427 1.26 4.55 16.58
C GLU A 427 0.89 3.62 15.41
N SER A 428 -0.40 3.37 15.15
CA SER A 428 -0.81 2.40 14.14
C SER A 428 -2.23 2.56 13.59
N VAL A 429 -2.43 2.12 12.35
CA VAL A 429 -3.75 1.91 11.70
C VAL A 429 -3.82 0.48 11.19
N SER A 430 -4.86 -0.24 11.56
CA SER A 430 -5.10 -1.64 11.17
C SER A 430 -6.51 -1.80 10.60
N LEU A 431 -6.61 -2.26 9.35
CA LEU A 431 -7.86 -2.61 8.67
C LEU A 431 -7.88 -4.14 8.43
N ASN A 432 -8.91 -4.81 8.91
CA ASN A 432 -9.04 -6.27 8.80
C ASN A 432 -10.45 -6.70 8.41
N GLY A 433 -10.57 -7.59 7.43
CA GLY A 433 -11.84 -8.21 7.05
C GLY A 433 -12.56 -7.49 5.91
N SER A 434 -13.42 -8.23 5.20
CA SER A 434 -13.96 -7.82 3.89
C SER A 434 -14.99 -6.70 3.94
N ASN A 435 -15.36 -6.23 5.13
CA ASN A 435 -16.19 -5.02 5.31
C ASN A 435 -15.37 -3.84 5.86
N SER A 436 -14.03 -3.96 5.99
CA SER A 436 -13.16 -2.87 6.45
C SER A 436 -12.69 -1.99 5.30
N PHE A 437 -13.53 -1.03 4.93
CA PHE A 437 -13.26 -0.07 3.87
C PHE A 437 -13.12 1.36 4.39
N LEU A 438 -12.16 2.11 3.86
CA LEU A 438 -12.20 3.58 3.86
C LEU A 438 -12.68 4.01 2.48
N SER A 439 -13.77 4.77 2.38
CA SER A 439 -14.36 5.14 1.09
C SER A 439 -14.78 6.61 1.03
N ALA A 440 -14.30 7.31 0.00
CA ALA A 440 -14.72 8.67 -0.36
C ALA A 440 -15.42 8.72 -1.73
N PHE A 441 -15.94 7.57 -2.17
CA PHE A 441 -16.51 7.30 -3.50
C PHE A 441 -17.69 8.20 -3.89
N THR A 442 -17.83 8.51 -5.19
CA THR A 442 -19.04 9.15 -5.76
C THR A 442 -19.65 8.35 -6.90
N SER A 443 -20.99 8.28 -6.95
CA SER A 443 -21.72 7.58 -8.02
C SER A 443 -22.07 8.45 -9.23
N SER A 444 -22.22 9.77 -9.05
CA SER A 444 -22.68 10.71 -10.08
C SER A 444 -21.64 11.81 -10.40
N SER A 445 -22.08 12.98 -10.86
CA SER A 445 -21.24 14.04 -11.45
C SER A 445 -20.20 14.68 -10.50
N GLY A 446 -20.33 14.46 -9.19
CA GLY A 446 -19.45 15.06 -8.19
C GLY A 446 -18.11 14.34 -8.02
N LYS A 447 -17.08 15.09 -7.61
CA LYS A 447 -15.73 14.56 -7.39
C LYS A 447 -15.66 13.77 -6.08
N ALA A 448 -14.90 12.69 -6.08
CA ALA A 448 -14.58 11.95 -4.86
C ALA A 448 -13.58 12.70 -3.98
N GLY A 449 -13.66 12.43 -2.67
CA GLY A 449 -12.75 13.01 -1.69
C GLY A 449 -11.44 12.26 -1.56
N ASN A 450 -10.46 12.87 -0.91
CA ASN A 450 -9.18 12.24 -0.64
C ASN A 450 -9.23 11.40 0.63
N ILE A 451 -8.37 10.39 0.72
CA ILE A 451 -8.13 9.63 1.95
C ILE A 451 -6.67 9.85 2.36
N ILE A 452 -6.46 10.40 3.56
CA ILE A 452 -5.15 10.74 4.11
C ILE A 452 -4.94 9.95 5.40
N ILE A 453 -3.85 9.18 5.46
CA ILE A 453 -3.46 8.39 6.63
C ILE A 453 -2.05 8.80 7.07
N ASN A 454 -1.94 9.37 8.27
CA ASN A 454 -0.70 9.70 8.94
C ASN A 454 -0.50 8.71 10.09
N THR A 455 0.45 7.78 9.97
CA THR A 455 0.69 6.75 11.01
C THR A 455 2.08 6.14 10.94
N PRO A 456 2.74 5.81 12.06
CA PRO A 456 3.99 5.04 11.98
C PRO A 456 3.85 3.70 11.25
N SER A 457 2.74 2.98 11.45
CA SER A 457 2.50 1.67 10.81
C SER A 457 1.08 1.52 10.27
N LEU A 458 0.95 1.16 8.99
CA LEU A 458 -0.33 0.80 8.35
C LEU A 458 -0.36 -0.69 8.00
N SER A 459 -1.46 -1.36 8.30
CA SER A 459 -1.73 -2.75 7.92
C SER A 459 -3.13 -2.92 7.34
N LEU A 460 -3.24 -3.49 6.13
CA LEU A 460 -4.49 -3.95 5.52
C LEU A 460 -4.43 -5.47 5.35
N SER A 461 -5.51 -6.15 5.70
CA SER A 461 -5.59 -7.62 5.68
C SER A 461 -7.02 -8.13 5.46
N ASN A 462 -7.14 -9.34 4.92
CA ASN A 462 -8.41 -10.06 4.71
C ASN A 462 -9.44 -9.25 3.89
N ARG A 463 -9.10 -8.83 2.67
CA ARG A 463 -9.94 -8.01 1.77
C ARG A 463 -10.30 -6.61 2.30
N ALA A 464 -9.50 -6.05 3.20
CA ALA A 464 -9.63 -4.65 3.58
C ALA A 464 -9.25 -3.73 2.39
N GLY A 465 -9.87 -2.55 2.29
CA GLY A 465 -9.62 -1.66 1.16
C GLY A 465 -9.70 -0.16 1.46
N ILE A 466 -9.06 0.63 0.61
CA ILE A 466 -9.11 2.10 0.64
C ILE A 466 -9.51 2.56 -0.76
N ASN A 467 -10.60 3.32 -0.87
CA ASN A 467 -11.27 3.61 -2.14
C ASN A 467 -11.67 5.08 -2.29
N THR A 468 -11.15 5.75 -3.32
CA THR A 468 -11.48 7.14 -3.69
C THR A 468 -12.06 7.25 -5.09
N SER A 469 -12.55 6.13 -5.63
CA SER A 469 -13.00 6.00 -7.03
C SER A 469 -14.31 6.75 -7.33
N THR A 470 -14.68 6.81 -8.60
CA THR A 470 -15.99 7.30 -9.04
C THR A 470 -16.58 6.46 -10.18
N SER A 471 -17.90 6.26 -10.17
CA SER A 471 -18.64 5.70 -11.32
C SER A 471 -19.33 6.77 -12.17
N GLY A 472 -19.16 8.05 -11.84
CA GLY A 472 -19.79 9.17 -12.55
C GLY A 472 -18.78 10.05 -13.29
N GLN A 473 -19.23 11.25 -13.67
CA GLN A 473 -18.42 12.20 -14.45
C GLN A 473 -17.40 12.99 -13.61
N GLY A 474 -17.44 12.88 -12.29
CA GLY A 474 -16.47 13.53 -11.40
C GLY A 474 -15.10 12.86 -11.45
N ASN A 475 -14.05 13.54 -10.99
CA ASN A 475 -12.74 12.90 -10.82
C ASN A 475 -12.70 12.08 -9.53
N ALA A 476 -11.91 11.01 -9.53
CA ALA A 476 -11.55 10.30 -8.32
C ALA A 476 -10.63 11.16 -7.41
N GLY A 477 -10.63 10.86 -6.11
CA GLY A 477 -9.76 11.51 -5.12
C GLY A 477 -8.43 10.78 -4.96
N ASN A 478 -7.48 11.38 -4.24
CA ASN A 478 -6.16 10.76 -4.00
C ASN A 478 -6.15 9.93 -2.72
N ILE A 479 -5.34 8.87 -2.71
CA ILE A 479 -4.98 8.11 -1.50
C ILE A 479 -3.56 8.52 -1.10
N ILE A 480 -3.39 9.03 0.12
CA ILE A 480 -2.11 9.54 0.64
C ILE A 480 -1.80 8.82 1.95
N ILE A 481 -0.72 8.04 1.98
CA ILE A 481 -0.26 7.29 3.14
C ILE A 481 1.13 7.79 3.53
N ASN A 482 1.24 8.43 4.69
CA ASN A 482 2.49 8.92 5.25
C ASN A 482 2.89 8.00 6.41
N ALA A 483 3.97 7.23 6.25
CA ALA A 483 4.35 6.18 7.20
C ALA A 483 5.82 6.20 7.65
N ALA A 484 6.05 5.98 8.95
CA ALA A 484 7.40 6.07 9.52
C ALA A 484 8.14 4.72 9.60
N ASN A 485 7.42 3.62 9.83
CA ASN A 485 7.97 2.30 10.15
C ASN A 485 7.59 1.23 9.11
N SER A 486 6.32 1.14 8.72
CA SER A 486 5.83 0.11 7.79
C SER A 486 4.51 0.44 7.09
N VAL A 487 4.36 -0.07 5.88
CA VAL A 487 3.07 -0.20 5.17
C VAL A 487 2.96 -1.64 4.68
N SER A 488 1.92 -2.36 5.09
CA SER A 488 1.71 -3.76 4.72
C SER A 488 0.30 -3.97 4.20
N LEU A 489 0.18 -4.55 3.01
CA LEU A 489 -1.07 -5.01 2.43
C LEU A 489 -0.96 -6.51 2.17
N GLY A 490 -1.96 -7.28 2.62
CA GLY A 490 -1.96 -8.72 2.43
C GLY A 490 -3.37 -9.29 2.26
N SER A 491 -3.45 -10.52 1.75
CA SER A 491 -4.68 -11.31 1.68
C SER A 491 -5.82 -10.56 0.96
N GLU A 492 -5.65 -10.32 -0.35
CA GLU A 492 -6.63 -9.70 -1.25
C GLU A 492 -6.99 -8.23 -0.89
N SER A 493 -6.08 -7.48 -0.26
CA SER A 493 -6.33 -6.09 0.17
C SER A 493 -5.98 -5.04 -0.89
N SER A 494 -6.77 -3.96 -1.00
CA SER A 494 -6.67 -3.02 -2.15
C SER A 494 -6.57 -1.53 -1.80
N LEU A 495 -5.84 -0.78 -2.63
CA LEU A 495 -5.89 0.68 -2.74
C LEU A 495 -6.47 1.02 -4.13
N LEU A 496 -7.55 1.81 -4.20
CA LEU A 496 -8.26 2.06 -5.45
C LEU A 496 -8.65 3.54 -5.61
N ALA A 497 -8.08 4.21 -6.60
CA ALA A 497 -8.37 5.60 -6.97
C ALA A 497 -8.83 5.73 -8.43
N SER A 498 -9.53 4.72 -8.94
CA SER A 498 -9.92 4.55 -10.34
C SER A 498 -11.16 5.34 -10.76
N THR A 499 -11.41 5.43 -12.06
CA THR A 499 -12.72 5.84 -12.59
C THR A 499 -13.33 4.75 -13.46
N PHE A 500 -14.66 4.71 -13.50
CA PHE A 500 -15.45 3.76 -14.31
C PHE A 500 -16.31 4.48 -15.37
N SER A 501 -16.02 5.76 -15.64
CA SER A 501 -16.79 6.63 -16.53
C SER A 501 -15.89 7.78 -17.04
N SER A 502 -16.42 8.99 -17.27
CA SER A 502 -15.70 10.12 -17.90
C SER A 502 -14.87 11.01 -16.96
N GLY A 503 -14.50 10.50 -15.79
CA GLY A 503 -13.67 11.21 -14.81
C GLY A 503 -12.18 10.87 -14.94
N ASN A 504 -11.29 11.78 -14.54
CA ASN A 504 -9.88 11.40 -14.32
C ASN A 504 -9.72 10.62 -13.01
N ALA A 505 -8.85 9.63 -13.01
CA ALA A 505 -8.45 8.89 -11.83
C ALA A 505 -7.57 9.73 -10.89
N GLY A 506 -7.52 9.32 -9.63
CA GLY A 506 -6.72 9.95 -8.58
C GLY A 506 -5.40 9.23 -8.37
N ASN A 507 -4.47 9.89 -7.70
CA ASN A 507 -3.13 9.35 -7.46
C ASN A 507 -3.10 8.52 -6.17
N ILE A 508 -2.23 7.50 -6.14
CA ILE A 508 -1.86 6.76 -4.91
C ILE A 508 -0.44 7.16 -4.54
N ILE A 509 -0.28 7.75 -3.35
CA ILE A 509 1.01 8.23 -2.83
C ILE A 509 1.30 7.53 -1.50
N ILE A 510 2.36 6.74 -1.47
CA ILE A 510 2.90 6.12 -0.25
C ILE A 510 4.25 6.79 0.04
N ASP A 511 4.29 7.70 1.01
CA ASP A 511 5.51 8.33 1.48
C ASP A 511 5.98 7.67 2.78
N ALA A 512 6.92 6.72 2.63
CA ALA A 512 7.43 5.91 3.72
C ALA A 512 8.97 5.76 3.67
N PRO A 513 9.74 6.87 3.56
CA PRO A 513 11.13 6.86 3.08
C PRO A 513 12.14 6.08 3.93
N ASN A 514 11.83 5.75 5.19
CA ASN A 514 12.69 4.95 6.08
C ASN A 514 12.12 3.54 6.36
N ALA A 515 10.94 3.24 5.81
CA ALA A 515 10.12 2.09 6.12
C ALA A 515 10.16 1.01 5.03
N THR A 516 9.70 -0.19 5.37
CA THR A 516 9.40 -1.23 4.37
C THR A 516 7.93 -1.11 3.95
N VAL A 517 7.71 -1.10 2.64
CA VAL A 517 6.39 -1.21 1.99
C VAL A 517 6.27 -2.64 1.44
N SER A 518 5.19 -3.33 1.73
CA SER A 518 4.97 -4.72 1.29
C SER A 518 3.54 -4.92 0.79
N PHE A 519 3.41 -5.54 -0.38
CA PHE A 519 2.15 -6.06 -0.92
C PHE A 519 2.34 -7.56 -1.14
N ASP A 520 1.47 -8.37 -0.54
CA ASP A 520 1.59 -9.83 -0.55
C ASP A 520 0.27 -10.55 -0.86
N GLY A 521 0.34 -11.55 -1.73
CA GLY A 521 -0.78 -12.44 -2.05
C GLY A 521 -1.66 -11.97 -3.21
N VAL A 522 -2.28 -12.94 -3.87
CA VAL A 522 -3.21 -12.74 -4.99
C VAL A 522 -4.32 -11.74 -4.62
N GLY A 523 -4.64 -10.85 -5.57
CA GLY A 523 -5.66 -9.82 -5.41
C GLY A 523 -5.21 -8.60 -4.59
N THR A 524 -4.10 -8.70 -3.87
CA THR A 524 -3.53 -7.55 -3.15
C THR A 524 -2.99 -6.54 -4.15
N SER A 525 -3.49 -5.30 -4.14
CA SER A 525 -3.24 -4.37 -5.25
C SER A 525 -3.28 -2.88 -4.90
N ALA A 526 -2.66 -2.06 -5.75
CA ALA A 526 -2.90 -0.63 -5.84
C ALA A 526 -3.24 -0.24 -7.28
N SER A 527 -4.35 0.49 -7.49
CA SER A 527 -4.79 0.87 -8.83
C SER A 527 -5.36 2.28 -8.93
N THR A 528 -5.02 2.93 -10.05
CA THR A 528 -5.41 4.29 -10.46
C THR A 528 -5.97 4.29 -11.90
N SER A 529 -6.45 3.14 -12.35
CA SER A 529 -6.87 2.88 -13.74
C SER A 529 -8.16 3.59 -14.15
N VAL A 530 -8.36 3.70 -15.47
CA VAL A 530 -9.61 4.17 -16.10
C VAL A 530 -10.29 3.00 -16.78
N PHE A 531 -11.49 2.67 -16.33
CA PHE A 531 -12.30 1.56 -16.81
C PHE A 531 -13.54 2.05 -17.57
N GLY A 532 -13.99 1.27 -18.54
CA GLY A 532 -15.31 1.44 -19.16
C GLY A 532 -16.41 0.64 -18.44
N GLU A 533 -17.64 1.11 -18.55
CA GLU A 533 -18.82 0.34 -18.14
C GLU A 533 -19.36 -0.49 -19.32
N SER A 534 -19.48 -1.80 -19.12
CA SER A 534 -20.23 -2.67 -20.04
C SER A 534 -21.71 -2.68 -19.64
N ASN A 535 -22.54 -2.02 -20.44
CA ASN A 535 -23.99 -2.00 -20.22
C ASN A 535 -24.67 -3.25 -20.80
N LEU A 536 -25.82 -3.63 -20.26
CA LEU A 536 -26.65 -4.79 -20.61
C LEU A 536 -27.04 -4.90 -22.11
N LEU A 537 -26.82 -3.84 -22.90
CA LEU A 537 -27.03 -3.80 -24.35
C LEU A 537 -25.80 -4.19 -25.19
N GLY A 538 -24.65 -4.48 -24.58
CA GLY A 538 -23.43 -4.85 -25.29
C GLY A 538 -22.84 -3.71 -26.13
N VAL A 539 -23.03 -2.46 -25.67
CA VAL A 539 -22.39 -1.27 -26.23
C VAL A 539 -21.39 -0.79 -25.19
N ASP A 540 -20.11 -0.99 -25.46
CA ASP A 540 -19.03 -0.62 -24.54
C ASP A 540 -18.93 0.90 -24.45
N TYR A 541 -19.23 1.45 -23.28
CA TYR A 541 -18.91 2.84 -22.97
C TYR A 541 -17.50 2.86 -22.38
N PHE A 542 -16.52 3.13 -23.24
CA PHE A 542 -15.16 3.45 -22.82
C PHE A 542 -15.20 4.61 -21.81
N GLY A 543 -14.59 4.42 -20.63
CA GLY A 543 -14.41 5.52 -19.68
C GLY A 543 -13.49 6.57 -20.27
N THR A 544 -13.88 7.85 -20.26
CA THR A 544 -13.16 8.91 -20.98
C THR A 544 -12.43 9.84 -20.01
N GLY A 545 -11.21 9.45 -19.60
CA GLY A 545 -10.44 10.14 -18.57
C GLY A 545 -8.97 9.71 -18.53
N GLN A 546 -8.13 10.48 -17.84
CA GLN A 546 -6.72 10.14 -17.60
C GLN A 546 -6.55 9.26 -16.36
N GLY A 547 -5.66 8.26 -16.44
CA GLY A 547 -5.20 7.48 -15.30
C GLY A 547 -4.39 8.31 -14.31
N GLY A 548 -4.43 7.93 -13.03
CA GLY A 548 -3.66 8.60 -11.97
C GLY A 548 -2.28 7.96 -11.79
N ASP A 549 -1.32 8.71 -11.23
CA ASP A 549 0.02 8.19 -10.95
C ASP A 549 0.05 7.35 -9.65
N ILE A 550 0.89 6.31 -9.62
CA ILE A 550 1.28 5.61 -8.39
C ILE A 550 2.69 6.03 -8.00
N LYS A 551 2.86 6.60 -6.81
CA LYS A 551 4.17 7.01 -6.28
C LYS A 551 4.46 6.34 -4.94
N ILE A 552 5.60 5.65 -4.85
CA ILE A 552 6.08 5.02 -3.61
C ILE A 552 7.48 5.53 -3.29
N ASN A 553 7.64 6.15 -2.12
CA ASN A 553 8.94 6.40 -1.50
C ASN A 553 9.10 5.41 -0.34
N ALA A 554 10.17 4.63 -0.31
CA ALA A 554 10.40 3.61 0.69
C ALA A 554 11.90 3.49 1.06
N ARG A 555 12.20 2.78 2.14
CA ARG A 555 13.54 2.18 2.32
C ARG A 555 13.64 0.90 1.50
N SER A 556 12.61 0.05 1.54
CA SER A 556 12.50 -1.14 0.69
C SER A 556 11.06 -1.40 0.25
N LEU A 557 10.86 -1.95 -0.95
CA LEU A 557 9.55 -2.38 -1.48
C LEU A 557 9.57 -3.89 -1.77
N SER A 558 8.49 -4.59 -1.40
CA SER A 558 8.25 -5.99 -1.76
C SER A 558 6.88 -6.14 -2.43
N LEU A 559 6.85 -6.72 -3.63
CA LEU A 559 5.65 -7.20 -4.32
C LEU A 559 5.77 -8.72 -4.47
N THR A 560 4.93 -9.49 -3.79
CA THR A 560 5.07 -10.95 -3.71
C THR A 560 3.75 -11.69 -3.90
N ASN A 561 3.83 -12.93 -4.38
CA ASN A 561 2.74 -13.92 -4.34
C ASN A 561 1.42 -13.47 -4.99
N GLY A 562 1.47 -12.67 -6.06
CA GLY A 562 0.29 -12.27 -6.85
C GLY A 562 -0.11 -10.81 -6.65
N ALA A 563 0.73 -10.02 -5.97
CA ALA A 563 0.49 -8.61 -5.72
C ALA A 563 0.85 -7.71 -6.92
N SER A 564 0.02 -6.69 -7.20
CA SER A 564 0.21 -5.82 -8.37
C SER A 564 0.01 -4.32 -8.10
N LEU A 565 0.77 -3.49 -8.81
CA LEU A 565 0.56 -2.06 -8.92
C LEU A 565 0.17 -1.75 -10.37
N PHE A 566 -0.98 -1.13 -10.64
CA PHE A 566 -1.40 -0.90 -12.03
C PHE A 566 -2.15 0.40 -12.28
N THR A 567 -1.86 1.01 -13.42
CA THR A 567 -2.30 2.38 -13.80
C THR A 567 -3.08 2.40 -15.13
N ASP A 568 -3.47 1.20 -15.59
CA ASP A 568 -3.95 0.87 -16.94
C ASP A 568 -5.13 1.72 -17.43
N THR A 569 -5.24 1.87 -18.76
CA THR A 569 -6.41 2.43 -19.43
C THR A 569 -7.15 1.36 -20.23
N ALA A 570 -8.43 1.17 -19.90
CA ALA A 570 -9.40 0.34 -20.62
C ALA A 570 -10.43 1.19 -21.39
N GLY A 571 -10.20 2.50 -21.50
CA GLY A 571 -11.14 3.49 -22.03
C GLY A 571 -10.50 4.42 -23.07
N GLU A 572 -10.94 5.67 -23.12
CA GLU A 572 -10.24 6.74 -23.86
C GLU A 572 -9.48 7.66 -22.90
N GLY A 573 -8.16 7.73 -23.04
CA GLY A 573 -7.26 8.57 -22.25
C GLY A 573 -6.02 7.80 -21.80
N ASN A 574 -4.96 8.53 -21.47
CA ASN A 574 -3.65 7.97 -21.17
C ASN A 574 -3.64 7.28 -19.79
N ALA A 575 -2.89 6.19 -19.66
CA ALA A 575 -2.59 5.57 -18.38
C ALA A 575 -1.65 6.46 -17.53
N GLY A 576 -1.69 6.29 -16.21
CA GLY A 576 -0.82 7.02 -15.28
C GLY A 576 0.58 6.41 -15.18
N ASN A 577 1.54 7.14 -14.60
CA ASN A 577 2.91 6.64 -14.42
C ASN A 577 3.07 5.91 -13.08
N VAL A 578 4.08 5.03 -12.99
CA VAL A 578 4.50 4.44 -11.71
C VAL A 578 5.92 4.90 -11.39
N THR A 579 6.09 5.59 -10.26
CA THR A 579 7.41 6.06 -9.78
C THR A 579 7.73 5.45 -8.41
N ILE A 580 8.82 4.70 -8.32
CA ILE A 580 9.26 4.06 -7.08
C ILE A 580 10.67 4.52 -6.73
N ASN A 581 10.82 5.08 -5.53
CA ASN A 581 12.11 5.46 -4.95
C ASN A 581 12.34 4.62 -3.69
N ALA A 582 13.21 3.61 -3.77
CA ALA A 582 13.69 2.85 -2.63
C ALA A 582 15.15 3.24 -2.30
N THR A 583 15.57 3.23 -1.03
CA THR A 583 16.99 3.45 -0.71
C THR A 583 17.82 2.17 -0.76
N ASP A 584 17.23 1.03 -0.36
CA ASP A 584 17.94 -0.23 -0.14
C ASP A 584 17.69 -1.20 -1.31
N ASN A 585 16.45 -1.68 -1.45
CA ASN A 585 16.10 -2.68 -2.47
C ASN A 585 14.61 -2.69 -2.83
N ILE A 586 14.33 -3.24 -4.00
CA ILE A 586 12.99 -3.59 -4.48
C ILE A 586 13.00 -5.07 -4.86
N GLN A 587 12.03 -5.82 -4.38
CA GLN A 587 11.78 -7.22 -4.74
C GLN A 587 10.41 -7.34 -5.42
N ILE A 588 10.37 -7.97 -6.58
CA ILE A 588 9.15 -8.35 -7.30
C ILE A 588 9.25 -9.86 -7.58
N ALA A 589 8.54 -10.68 -6.80
CA ALA A 589 8.62 -12.13 -6.91
C ALA A 589 7.25 -12.75 -7.24
N GLY A 590 7.14 -13.31 -8.44
CA GLY A 590 5.90 -13.86 -8.96
C GLY A 590 5.41 -15.14 -8.28
N VAL A 591 4.20 -15.55 -8.65
CA VAL A 591 3.57 -16.77 -8.14
C VAL A 591 4.02 -17.96 -8.98
N TYR A 592 4.18 -19.10 -8.34
CA TYR A 592 4.36 -20.37 -9.03
C TYR A 592 3.09 -20.89 -9.71
N ASP A 593 1.91 -20.27 -9.53
CA ASP A 593 0.66 -20.68 -10.14
C ASP A 593 0.28 -19.89 -11.42
N ASN A 594 -0.60 -20.51 -12.21
CA ASN A 594 -0.66 -20.34 -13.65
C ASN A 594 -1.55 -19.18 -14.14
N SER A 595 -1.89 -18.19 -13.32
CA SER A 595 -2.84 -17.15 -13.75
C SER A 595 -2.70 -15.76 -13.13
N THR A 596 -1.80 -15.56 -12.17
CA THR A 596 -1.73 -14.29 -11.43
C THR A 596 -0.41 -13.54 -11.61
N PHE A 597 -0.49 -12.44 -12.38
CA PHE A 597 0.60 -11.48 -12.56
C PHE A 597 1.03 -10.87 -11.22
N THR A 598 2.33 -10.87 -10.96
CA THR A 598 2.93 -10.07 -9.87
C THR A 598 3.85 -9.04 -10.49
N GLY A 599 3.67 -7.76 -10.16
CA GLY A 599 4.48 -6.73 -10.78
C GLY A 599 3.85 -5.36 -10.88
N ILE A 600 4.36 -4.60 -11.84
CA ILE A 600 3.99 -3.21 -12.09
C ILE A 600 3.49 -3.12 -13.52
N ASN A 601 2.28 -2.58 -13.70
CA ASN A 601 1.63 -2.42 -15.00
C ASN A 601 1.23 -0.95 -15.27
N SER A 602 1.39 -0.54 -16.52
CA SER A 602 0.86 0.71 -17.07
C SER A 602 0.56 0.49 -18.55
N ALA A 603 -0.58 -0.15 -18.82
CA ALA A 603 -0.91 -0.60 -20.18
C ALA A 603 -2.11 0.12 -20.80
N VAL A 604 -2.13 0.15 -22.13
CA VAL A 604 -3.31 0.44 -22.95
C VAL A 604 -3.95 -0.89 -23.32
N LEU A 605 -5.12 -1.20 -22.77
CA LEU A 605 -5.73 -2.52 -22.96
C LEU A 605 -6.38 -2.67 -24.34
N ASN A 606 -6.73 -3.90 -24.71
CA ASN A 606 -7.37 -4.20 -25.99
C ASN A 606 -8.68 -3.41 -26.15
N GLY A 607 -8.84 -2.73 -27.29
CA GLY A 607 -9.97 -1.83 -27.56
C GLY A 607 -9.88 -0.44 -26.94
N ALA A 608 -8.97 -0.19 -26.00
CA ALA A 608 -8.74 1.13 -25.40
C ALA A 608 -7.98 2.08 -26.34
N ARG A 609 -7.98 3.38 -26.02
CA ARG A 609 -7.29 4.42 -26.78
C ARG A 609 -6.62 5.45 -25.87
N GLY A 610 -5.29 5.51 -25.91
CA GLY A 610 -4.46 6.43 -25.13
C GLY A 610 -3.01 5.97 -25.18
N ASP A 611 -2.10 6.75 -24.60
CA ASP A 611 -0.72 6.29 -24.37
C ASP A 611 -0.59 5.61 -23.00
N ALA A 612 0.26 4.59 -22.92
CA ALA A 612 0.70 3.98 -21.67
C ALA A 612 1.61 4.93 -20.87
N GLY A 613 1.52 4.86 -19.55
CA GLY A 613 2.38 5.63 -18.65
C GLY A 613 3.71 4.94 -18.39
N ASN A 614 4.71 5.72 -17.97
CA ASN A 614 6.07 5.22 -17.78
C ASN A 614 6.23 4.53 -16.43
N ILE A 615 7.20 3.61 -16.34
CA ILE A 615 7.66 3.03 -15.07
C ILE A 615 9.06 3.58 -14.77
N GLU A 616 9.21 4.31 -13.66
CA GLU A 616 10.49 4.81 -13.18
C GLU A 616 10.83 4.18 -11.81
N ILE A 617 12.00 3.53 -11.75
CA ILE A 617 12.51 2.86 -10.55
C ILE A 617 13.88 3.43 -10.20
N ASN A 618 13.99 4.01 -9.00
CA ASN A 618 15.24 4.44 -8.39
C ASN A 618 15.48 3.59 -7.13
N THR A 619 16.59 2.86 -7.04
CA THR A 619 16.83 1.90 -5.93
C THR A 619 18.31 1.69 -5.60
N GLY A 620 18.60 1.07 -4.45
CA GLY A 620 19.90 0.46 -4.19
C GLY A 620 20.13 -0.73 -5.14
N SER A 621 19.24 -1.72 -5.07
CA SER A 621 19.16 -2.87 -6.00
C SER A 621 17.71 -3.24 -6.37
N LEU A 622 17.52 -3.89 -7.52
CA LEU A 622 16.23 -4.43 -8.00
C LEU A 622 16.36 -5.92 -8.27
N PHE A 623 15.46 -6.72 -7.70
CA PHE A 623 15.35 -8.16 -7.93
C PHE A 623 13.96 -8.51 -8.44
N VAL A 624 13.88 -9.03 -9.66
CA VAL A 624 12.66 -9.48 -10.32
C VAL A 624 12.78 -10.99 -10.55
N THR A 625 11.96 -11.79 -9.89
CA THR A 625 12.14 -13.25 -9.83
C THR A 625 10.83 -14.03 -10.01
N ASN A 626 10.92 -15.30 -10.42
CA ASN A 626 9.80 -16.23 -10.54
C ASN A 626 8.58 -15.68 -11.32
N ALA A 627 8.79 -15.07 -12.49
CA ALA A 627 7.77 -14.35 -13.28
C ALA A 627 7.21 -13.05 -12.65
N GLY A 628 8.00 -12.38 -11.81
CA GLY A 628 7.78 -10.96 -11.52
C GLY A 628 7.96 -10.11 -12.78
N GLN A 629 7.13 -9.09 -13.01
CA GLN A 629 7.15 -8.34 -14.27
C GLN A 629 7.03 -6.82 -14.13
N LEU A 630 7.63 -6.10 -15.07
CA LEU A 630 7.45 -4.66 -15.30
C LEU A 630 6.85 -4.49 -16.70
N LEU A 631 5.66 -3.93 -16.83
CA LEU A 631 4.93 -3.87 -18.10
C LEU A 631 4.42 -2.46 -18.40
N SER A 632 4.78 -1.94 -19.56
CA SER A 632 4.39 -0.61 -20.06
C SER A 632 4.02 -0.70 -21.55
N SER A 633 3.30 -1.76 -21.92
CA SER A 633 2.96 -2.11 -23.31
C SER A 633 1.63 -1.49 -23.78
N THR A 634 1.39 -1.52 -25.09
CA THR A 634 0.10 -1.18 -25.71
C THR A 634 -0.50 -2.37 -26.45
N SER A 635 -1.77 -2.66 -26.16
CA SER A 635 -2.63 -3.64 -26.87
C SER A 635 -3.85 -2.97 -27.54
N GLY A 636 -3.95 -1.64 -27.44
CA GLY A 636 -5.00 -0.79 -28.00
C GLY A 636 -4.42 0.27 -28.95
N GLN A 637 -5.09 1.43 -29.05
CA GLN A 637 -4.66 2.53 -29.93
C GLN A 637 -3.87 3.60 -29.15
N GLY A 638 -2.56 3.68 -29.40
CA GLY A 638 -1.63 4.64 -28.79
C GLY A 638 -0.35 3.96 -28.33
N ASN A 639 0.62 4.75 -27.85
CA ASN A 639 1.99 4.27 -27.64
C ASN A 639 2.16 3.49 -26.32
N GLY A 640 3.10 2.56 -26.30
CA GLY A 640 3.68 2.00 -25.06
C GLY A 640 4.51 3.05 -24.31
N GLY A 641 4.60 2.91 -22.99
CA GLY A 641 5.40 3.78 -22.12
C GLY A 641 6.81 3.22 -21.91
N SER A 642 7.74 4.05 -21.43
CA SER A 642 9.13 3.63 -21.22
C SER A 642 9.36 3.10 -19.82
N ILE A 643 10.30 2.16 -19.68
CA ILE A 643 10.75 1.62 -18.39
C ILE A 643 12.16 2.14 -18.10
N THR A 644 12.34 2.86 -17.00
CA THR A 644 13.64 3.39 -16.57
C THR A 644 14.01 2.86 -15.20
N ILE A 645 15.18 2.22 -15.09
CA ILE A 645 15.69 1.61 -13.85
C ILE A 645 17.06 2.20 -13.54
N ASN A 646 17.17 2.92 -12.43
CA ASN A 646 18.41 3.44 -11.88
C ASN A 646 18.71 2.73 -10.55
N ALA A 647 19.61 1.75 -10.59
CA ALA A 647 20.10 1.06 -9.39
C ALA A 647 21.51 1.58 -9.02
N SER A 648 21.80 1.79 -7.75
CA SER A 648 23.17 2.12 -7.32
C SER A 648 24.12 0.92 -7.39
N ASP A 649 23.57 -0.30 -7.27
CA ASP A 649 24.31 -1.55 -7.35
C ASP A 649 23.72 -2.54 -8.38
N THR A 650 22.79 -3.41 -7.98
CA THR A 650 22.44 -4.59 -8.79
C THR A 650 21.03 -4.50 -9.37
N VAL A 651 20.88 -4.85 -10.66
CA VAL A 651 19.59 -5.20 -11.28
C VAL A 651 19.63 -6.68 -11.67
N SER A 652 18.60 -7.44 -11.32
CA SER A 652 18.51 -8.87 -11.61
C SER A 652 17.10 -9.24 -12.09
N PHE A 653 17.02 -9.96 -13.22
CA PHE A 653 15.83 -10.66 -13.68
C PHE A 653 16.15 -12.15 -13.74
N ASP A 654 15.42 -12.99 -12.99
CA ASP A 654 15.75 -14.42 -12.81
C ASP A 654 14.54 -15.34 -12.87
N GLY A 655 14.63 -16.40 -13.68
CA GLY A 655 13.65 -17.49 -13.72
C GLY A 655 12.36 -17.21 -14.50
N THR A 656 11.51 -18.24 -14.56
CA THR A 656 10.13 -18.21 -15.11
C THR A 656 9.13 -18.79 -14.11
N ASN A 657 7.84 -18.69 -14.39
CA ASN A 657 6.83 -19.54 -13.77
C ASN A 657 6.76 -20.93 -14.45
N ASN A 658 5.82 -21.77 -14.00
CA ASN A 658 5.56 -23.11 -14.54
C ASN A 658 5.06 -23.14 -15.99
N GLU A 659 4.58 -22.03 -16.55
CA GLU A 659 4.17 -21.92 -17.97
C GLU A 659 5.24 -21.31 -18.87
N GLY A 660 6.42 -20.98 -18.30
CA GLY A 660 7.52 -20.36 -19.02
C GLY A 660 7.42 -18.83 -19.15
N SER A 661 6.44 -18.19 -18.49
CA SER A 661 6.37 -16.72 -18.41
C SER A 661 7.62 -16.18 -17.71
N PRO A 662 8.38 -15.27 -18.31
CA PRO A 662 9.67 -14.82 -17.79
C PRO A 662 9.52 -13.77 -16.68
N SER A 663 10.52 -13.72 -15.81
CA SER A 663 10.84 -12.54 -15.02
C SER A 663 11.37 -11.46 -15.96
N ALA A 664 10.60 -10.39 -16.22
CA ALA A 664 10.92 -9.54 -17.37
C ALA A 664 10.48 -8.07 -17.27
N ALA A 665 11.10 -7.24 -18.10
CA ALA A 665 10.62 -5.90 -18.43
C ALA A 665 10.09 -5.87 -19.88
N PHE A 666 8.89 -5.34 -20.07
CA PHE A 666 8.17 -5.28 -21.34
C PHE A 666 7.73 -3.86 -21.67
N SER A 667 8.13 -3.36 -22.84
CA SER A 667 7.51 -2.19 -23.46
C SER A 667 7.23 -2.49 -24.93
N ASN A 668 6.16 -3.26 -25.14
CA ASN A 668 5.83 -3.82 -26.44
C ASN A 668 4.67 -3.08 -27.10
N VAL A 669 4.56 -3.27 -28.41
CA VAL A 669 3.28 -3.25 -29.13
C VAL A 669 2.79 -4.71 -29.16
N GLU A 670 1.80 -5.03 -28.34
CA GLU A 670 1.24 -6.37 -28.23
C GLU A 670 0.32 -6.70 -29.41
N SER A 671 -0.20 -7.94 -29.45
CA SER A 671 -1.16 -8.38 -30.45
C SER A 671 -2.41 -7.49 -30.44
N GLY A 672 -2.80 -6.97 -31.60
CA GLY A 672 -3.90 -6.01 -31.76
C GLY A 672 -3.54 -4.54 -31.51
N GLY A 673 -2.36 -4.23 -30.97
CA GLY A 673 -1.94 -2.85 -30.67
C GLY A 673 -1.59 -2.02 -31.92
N GLU A 674 -1.94 -0.74 -31.90
CA GLU A 674 -1.60 0.26 -32.93
C GLU A 674 -0.92 1.47 -32.27
N GLY A 675 0.41 1.54 -32.36
CA GLY A 675 1.23 2.57 -31.70
C GLY A 675 2.72 2.17 -31.66
N ASN A 676 3.59 3.04 -31.14
CA ASN A 676 5.00 2.69 -30.95
C ASN A 676 5.23 2.15 -29.52
N GLY A 677 6.10 1.17 -29.34
CA GLY A 677 6.59 0.77 -28.02
C GLY A 677 7.55 1.83 -27.43
N GLY A 678 7.73 1.80 -26.12
CA GLY A 678 8.65 2.67 -25.38
C GLY A 678 10.02 2.04 -25.16
N ASP A 679 10.97 2.84 -24.67
CA ASP A 679 12.34 2.38 -24.45
C ASP A 679 12.50 1.69 -23.08
N ILE A 680 13.41 0.72 -22.98
CA ILE A 680 13.90 0.16 -21.71
C ILE A 680 15.30 0.73 -21.43
N ASN A 681 15.43 1.54 -20.39
CA ASN A 681 16.68 2.18 -19.98
C ASN A 681 17.14 1.66 -18.60
N ILE A 682 18.35 1.10 -18.50
CA ILE A 682 18.90 0.61 -17.23
C ILE A 682 20.27 1.23 -16.96
N THR A 683 20.42 1.82 -15.78
CA THR A 683 21.70 2.27 -15.22
C THR A 683 21.96 1.53 -13.92
N ALA A 684 23.09 0.80 -13.82
CA ALA A 684 23.44 0.02 -12.63
C ALA A 684 24.94 -0.22 -12.49
N ASN A 685 25.40 -0.74 -11.34
CA ASN A 685 26.75 -1.27 -11.22
C ASN A 685 26.85 -2.62 -11.95
N SER A 686 25.91 -3.53 -11.71
CA SER A 686 25.85 -4.84 -12.36
C SER A 686 24.42 -5.20 -12.80
N LEU A 687 24.30 -5.92 -13.92
CA LEU A 687 23.03 -6.44 -14.46
C LEU A 687 23.13 -7.96 -14.67
N PHE A 688 22.13 -8.69 -14.19
CA PHE A 688 21.99 -10.14 -14.36
C PHE A 688 20.65 -10.47 -15.02
N LEU A 689 20.69 -11.24 -16.10
CA LEU A 689 19.53 -11.83 -16.77
C LEU A 689 19.75 -13.35 -16.78
N THR A 690 19.08 -14.10 -15.90
CA THR A 690 19.39 -15.51 -15.66
C THR A 690 18.17 -16.42 -15.73
N ASN A 691 18.38 -17.70 -16.11
CA ASN A 691 17.38 -18.76 -16.09
C ASN A 691 16.04 -18.43 -16.79
N GLY A 692 16.05 -17.62 -17.85
CA GLY A 692 14.86 -17.12 -18.54
C GLY A 692 14.44 -15.69 -18.16
N GLY A 693 15.32 -14.89 -17.55
CA GLY A 693 15.10 -13.46 -17.34
C GLY A 693 15.28 -12.63 -18.63
N GLU A 694 14.36 -11.70 -18.92
CA GLU A 694 14.28 -11.02 -20.22
C GLU A 694 14.09 -9.48 -20.16
N LEU A 695 14.61 -8.76 -21.17
CA LEU A 695 14.30 -7.34 -21.44
C LEU A 695 13.77 -7.19 -22.87
N ASN A 696 12.52 -6.76 -23.04
CA ASN A 696 11.79 -6.90 -24.29
C ASN A 696 11.08 -5.63 -24.78
N THR A 697 11.25 -5.34 -26.06
CA THR A 697 10.57 -4.27 -26.81
C THR A 697 10.07 -4.82 -28.15
N PHE A 698 9.01 -5.63 -28.11
CA PHE A 698 8.49 -6.33 -29.30
C PHE A 698 7.45 -5.51 -30.08
N ILE A 699 7.30 -5.84 -31.36
CA ILE A 699 6.00 -5.79 -32.04
C ILE A 699 5.53 -7.23 -32.22
N ARG A 700 4.50 -7.65 -31.45
CA ARG A 700 4.03 -9.04 -31.40
C ARG A 700 3.27 -9.46 -32.66
N GLY A 701 3.36 -10.75 -32.97
CA GLY A 701 2.57 -11.40 -34.00
C GLY A 701 1.10 -11.52 -33.61
N GLY A 702 0.28 -11.99 -34.55
CA GLY A 702 -1.13 -12.27 -34.29
C GLY A 702 -1.30 -13.52 -33.42
N ASP A 703 -2.05 -13.40 -32.32
CA ASP A 703 -2.32 -14.49 -31.37
C ASP A 703 -3.45 -15.46 -31.81
N GLY A 704 -4.06 -15.20 -32.98
CA GLY A 704 -5.19 -15.96 -33.53
C GLY A 704 -6.57 -15.39 -33.19
N THR A 705 -6.65 -14.51 -32.20
CA THR A 705 -7.81 -13.66 -31.90
C THR A 705 -7.61 -12.22 -32.39
N ASN A 706 -6.41 -11.67 -32.19
CA ASN A 706 -5.99 -10.35 -32.63
C ASN A 706 -5.03 -10.44 -33.83
N PRO A 707 -4.99 -9.42 -34.71
CA PRO A 707 -3.93 -9.27 -35.71
C PRO A 707 -2.57 -8.95 -35.06
N GLY A 708 -1.48 -9.09 -35.80
CA GLY A 708 -0.17 -8.63 -35.31
C GLY A 708 -0.14 -7.12 -35.07
N GLY A 709 0.67 -6.69 -34.10
CA GLY A 709 0.81 -5.28 -33.73
C GLY A 709 1.33 -4.41 -34.88
N ILE A 710 1.01 -3.12 -34.84
CA ILE A 710 1.33 -2.13 -35.87
C ILE A 710 2.04 -0.92 -35.26
N GLY A 711 3.28 -0.65 -35.68
CA GLY A 711 3.99 0.59 -35.32
C GLY A 711 5.51 0.46 -35.37
N LYS A 712 6.18 0.71 -34.25
CA LYS A 712 7.64 0.54 -34.07
C LYS A 712 7.95 0.00 -32.69
N ALA A 713 8.93 -0.88 -32.59
CA ALA A 713 9.48 -1.27 -31.30
C ALA A 713 10.34 -0.14 -30.71
N GLY A 714 10.36 -0.05 -29.38
CA GLY A 714 11.29 0.80 -28.65
C GLY A 714 12.69 0.19 -28.55
N ASN A 715 13.64 0.93 -28.00
CA ASN A 715 15.04 0.54 -27.88
C ASN A 715 15.34 -0.02 -26.48
N VAL A 716 16.40 -0.83 -26.35
CA VAL A 716 16.95 -1.21 -25.05
C VAL A 716 18.32 -0.57 -24.88
N LYS A 717 18.51 0.19 -23.79
CA LYS A 717 19.76 0.91 -23.49
C LYS A 717 20.27 0.58 -22.10
N LEU A 718 21.49 0.06 -22.03
CA LEU A 718 22.15 -0.36 -20.79
C LEU A 718 23.41 0.47 -20.54
N ASN A 719 23.49 1.10 -19.37
CA ASN A 719 24.67 1.83 -18.89
C ASN A 719 25.14 1.18 -17.57
N ILE A 720 25.97 0.14 -17.69
CA ILE A 720 26.41 -0.71 -16.57
C ILE A 720 27.88 -0.42 -16.26
N THR A 721 28.28 -0.24 -15.00
CA THR A 721 29.69 0.14 -14.72
C THR A 721 30.65 -1.03 -14.62
N ASN A 722 30.21 -2.18 -14.11
CA ASN A 722 31.06 -3.33 -13.82
C ASN A 722 30.79 -4.52 -14.73
N THR A 723 29.62 -5.16 -14.62
CA THR A 723 29.34 -6.44 -15.31
C THR A 723 27.90 -6.54 -15.78
N THR A 724 27.73 -6.93 -17.04
CA THR A 724 26.47 -7.45 -17.57
C THR A 724 26.63 -8.95 -17.81
N ASN A 725 25.81 -9.78 -17.16
CA ASN A 725 25.76 -11.22 -17.36
C ASN A 725 24.38 -11.65 -17.83
N ILE A 726 24.31 -12.36 -18.96
CA ILE A 726 23.08 -12.89 -19.55
C ILE A 726 23.32 -14.38 -19.77
N SER A 727 22.72 -15.25 -18.95
CA SER A 727 23.09 -16.66 -18.94
C SER A 727 21.91 -17.60 -18.76
N GLY A 728 21.89 -18.67 -19.53
CA GLY A 728 21.03 -19.82 -19.31
C GLY A 728 19.66 -19.74 -19.98
N ILE A 729 18.94 -20.83 -19.81
CA ILE A 729 17.59 -21.09 -20.28
C ILE A 729 16.75 -21.57 -19.09
N SER A 730 15.47 -21.23 -19.05
CA SER A 730 14.55 -21.74 -18.03
C SER A 730 14.31 -23.25 -18.21
N GLU A 731 13.79 -23.91 -17.17
CA GLU A 731 13.37 -25.32 -17.26
C GLU A 731 12.33 -25.56 -18.37
N ASN A 732 11.56 -24.52 -18.73
CA ASN A 732 10.54 -24.54 -19.77
C ASN A 732 11.06 -24.16 -21.17
N GLY A 733 12.36 -23.89 -21.33
CA GLY A 733 12.97 -23.57 -22.62
C GLY A 733 12.96 -22.08 -23.00
N THR A 734 12.64 -21.18 -22.07
CA THR A 734 12.69 -19.72 -22.27
C THR A 734 14.14 -19.23 -22.09
N PRO A 735 14.83 -18.74 -23.13
CA PRO A 735 16.22 -18.29 -23.01
C PRO A 735 16.32 -16.95 -22.28
N SER A 736 17.33 -16.75 -21.44
CA SER A 736 17.64 -15.40 -20.93
C SER A 736 18.06 -14.48 -22.09
N GLY A 737 17.62 -13.22 -22.09
CA GLY A 737 17.99 -12.35 -23.20
C GLY A 737 17.49 -10.92 -23.21
N ILE A 738 17.90 -10.23 -24.27
CA ILE A 738 17.44 -8.87 -24.62
C ILE A 738 16.89 -8.93 -26.04
N SER A 739 15.64 -8.51 -26.23
CA SER A 739 14.98 -8.60 -27.54
C SER A 739 14.28 -7.30 -27.94
N SER A 740 14.54 -6.83 -29.15
CA SER A 740 13.74 -5.78 -29.81
C SER A 740 13.38 -6.24 -31.22
N SER A 741 12.24 -6.92 -31.38
CA SER A 741 11.97 -7.67 -32.63
C SER A 741 10.56 -7.47 -33.16
N VAL A 742 10.42 -7.62 -34.47
CA VAL A 742 9.13 -7.62 -35.19
C VAL A 742 8.78 -9.05 -35.55
N GLU A 743 7.75 -9.59 -34.91
CA GLU A 743 7.33 -10.98 -35.07
C GLU A 743 6.51 -11.21 -36.36
N THR A 744 6.29 -12.48 -36.70
CA THR A 744 5.56 -12.88 -37.91
C THR A 744 4.13 -12.32 -37.93
N GLY A 745 3.80 -11.60 -39.01
CA GLY A 745 2.47 -10.99 -39.19
C GLY A 745 2.30 -9.61 -38.57
N ALA A 746 3.26 -9.13 -37.77
CA ALA A 746 3.33 -7.75 -37.30
C ALA A 746 3.78 -6.79 -38.42
N ILE A 747 3.52 -5.48 -38.24
CA ILE A 747 3.89 -4.42 -39.18
C ILE A 747 4.67 -3.33 -38.44
N GLY A 748 5.91 -3.07 -38.84
CA GLY A 748 6.75 -2.08 -38.19
C GLY A 748 8.23 -2.38 -38.25
N ASP A 749 9.05 -1.44 -37.77
CA ASP A 749 10.50 -1.59 -37.63
C ASP A 749 10.87 -2.01 -36.19
N ALA A 750 11.90 -2.86 -36.06
CA ALA A 750 12.51 -3.22 -34.78
C ALA A 750 13.34 -2.05 -34.20
N GLY A 751 13.47 -2.01 -32.88
CA GLY A 751 14.29 -1.03 -32.16
C GLY A 751 15.72 -1.51 -31.96
N ASN A 752 16.58 -0.61 -31.47
CA ASN A 752 18.01 -0.89 -31.33
C ASN A 752 18.35 -1.35 -29.90
N ILE A 753 19.46 -2.08 -29.76
CA ILE A 753 20.02 -2.46 -28.46
C ILE A 753 21.39 -1.79 -28.29
N GLU A 754 21.54 -0.89 -27.32
CA GLU A 754 22.82 -0.24 -26.99
C GLU A 754 23.28 -0.68 -25.59
N ILE A 755 24.42 -1.37 -25.52
CA ILE A 755 25.03 -1.86 -24.28
C ILE A 755 26.36 -1.15 -24.06
N THR A 756 26.48 -0.42 -22.96
CA THR A 756 27.76 0.07 -22.44
C THR A 756 28.01 -0.61 -21.09
N THR A 757 29.08 -1.41 -20.98
CA THR A 757 29.36 -2.18 -19.76
C THR A 757 30.85 -2.33 -19.45
N GLY A 758 31.21 -2.68 -18.21
CA GLY A 758 32.59 -3.00 -17.87
C GLY A 758 33.02 -4.31 -18.54
N SER A 759 32.28 -5.39 -18.33
CA SER A 759 32.43 -6.69 -19.00
C SER A 759 31.07 -7.23 -19.41
N LEU A 760 30.95 -7.74 -20.63
CA LEU A 760 29.74 -8.43 -21.11
C LEU A 760 30.02 -9.94 -21.17
N PHE A 761 29.17 -10.72 -20.50
CA PHE A 761 29.13 -12.17 -20.60
C PHE A 761 27.74 -12.56 -21.09
N VAL A 762 27.70 -13.37 -22.16
CA VAL A 762 26.47 -13.95 -22.70
C VAL A 762 26.73 -15.44 -22.93
N SER A 763 26.04 -16.31 -22.19
CA SER A 763 26.34 -17.75 -22.18
C SER A 763 25.11 -18.67 -22.12
N ASP A 764 25.31 -19.95 -22.39
CA ASP A 764 24.34 -21.03 -22.11
C ASP A 764 22.97 -20.80 -22.79
N ASP A 765 22.96 -20.77 -24.13
CA ASP A 765 21.80 -20.53 -25.01
C ASP A 765 21.12 -19.13 -24.89
N ALA A 766 21.67 -18.23 -24.08
CA ALA A 766 21.24 -16.84 -23.96
C ALA A 766 21.38 -16.04 -25.27
N ARG A 767 20.56 -14.98 -25.41
CA ARG A 767 20.38 -14.28 -26.69
C ARG A 767 20.28 -12.77 -26.56
N ILE A 768 20.88 -12.05 -27.51
CA ILE A 768 20.64 -10.61 -27.73
C ILE A 768 20.16 -10.46 -29.19
N ILE A 769 18.93 -9.99 -29.39
CA ILE A 769 18.23 -10.10 -30.67
C ILE A 769 17.53 -8.79 -31.06
N ALA A 770 17.83 -8.29 -32.27
CA ALA A 770 17.09 -7.18 -32.88
C ALA A 770 16.53 -7.55 -34.28
N ASN A 771 15.83 -8.70 -34.37
CA ASN A 771 15.44 -9.34 -35.64
C ASN A 771 14.13 -8.78 -36.24
N THR A 772 13.91 -9.05 -37.54
CA THR A 772 12.60 -8.95 -38.17
C THR A 772 12.18 -10.24 -38.88
N SER A 773 10.96 -10.69 -38.57
CA SER A 773 10.18 -11.71 -39.28
C SER A 773 8.83 -11.16 -39.76
N GLY A 774 8.57 -9.86 -39.57
CA GLY A 774 7.33 -9.18 -39.96
C GLY A 774 7.55 -8.12 -41.04
N GLN A 775 6.60 -7.20 -41.19
CA GLN A 775 6.62 -6.19 -42.26
C GLN A 775 7.38 -4.92 -41.84
N GLY A 776 8.70 -5.00 -41.76
CA GLY A 776 9.61 -3.86 -41.64
C GLY A 776 11.04 -4.31 -41.32
N ASN A 777 11.93 -3.39 -41.00
CA ASN A 777 13.37 -3.68 -40.89
C ASN A 777 13.77 -4.18 -39.49
N ALA A 778 14.88 -4.91 -39.43
CA ALA A 778 15.54 -5.29 -38.19
C ALA A 778 16.24 -4.09 -37.54
N GLY A 779 16.45 -4.17 -36.23
CA GLY A 779 17.15 -3.17 -35.43
C GLY A 779 18.65 -3.46 -35.36
N SER A 780 19.44 -2.45 -34.99
CA SER A 780 20.89 -2.59 -34.85
C SER A 780 21.31 -2.84 -33.40
N ILE A 781 22.43 -3.53 -33.20
CA ILE A 781 22.99 -3.79 -31.87
C ILE A 781 24.37 -3.13 -31.76
N LYS A 782 24.59 -2.39 -30.68
CA LYS A 782 25.83 -1.66 -30.41
C LYS A 782 26.36 -2.00 -29.01
N ILE A 783 27.60 -2.46 -28.92
CA ILE A 783 28.23 -2.90 -27.68
C ILE A 783 29.54 -2.14 -27.48
N ASN A 784 29.66 -1.44 -26.35
CA ASN A 784 30.91 -0.84 -25.86
C ASN A 784 31.29 -1.52 -24.54
N ALA A 785 32.39 -2.27 -24.51
CA ALA A 785 32.83 -2.98 -23.30
C ALA A 785 34.35 -2.90 -23.07
N ASN A 786 34.85 -3.37 -21.92
CA ASN A 786 36.29 -3.70 -21.85
C ASN A 786 36.58 -5.07 -22.46
N SER A 787 35.72 -6.05 -22.18
CA SER A 787 35.80 -7.41 -22.71
C SER A 787 34.39 -7.94 -22.97
N PHE A 788 34.24 -8.71 -24.06
CA PHE A 788 33.00 -9.40 -24.42
C PHE A 788 33.28 -10.89 -24.60
N LEU A 789 32.55 -11.73 -23.87
CA LEU A 789 32.48 -13.18 -24.07
C LEU A 789 31.08 -13.56 -24.53
N LEU A 790 31.02 -14.28 -25.66
CA LEU A 790 29.85 -14.99 -26.16
C LEU A 790 30.22 -16.49 -26.14
N ASP A 791 29.51 -17.31 -25.37
CA ASP A 791 29.85 -18.74 -25.17
C ASP A 791 28.61 -19.63 -25.28
N ALA A 792 28.51 -20.44 -26.33
CA ALA A 792 27.27 -21.19 -26.65
C ALA A 792 26.00 -20.32 -26.68
N ALA A 793 26.10 -19.11 -27.25
CA ALA A 793 25.07 -18.07 -27.18
C ALA A 793 24.99 -17.23 -28.47
N GLN A 794 23.94 -16.41 -28.62
CA GLN A 794 23.59 -15.75 -29.89
C GLN A 794 23.46 -14.23 -29.82
N LEU A 795 23.91 -13.56 -30.89
CA LEU A 795 23.82 -12.11 -31.10
C LEU A 795 23.34 -11.83 -32.53
N ASN A 796 22.06 -11.48 -32.71
CA ASN A 796 21.38 -11.52 -34.01
C ASN A 796 20.68 -10.20 -34.38
N THR A 797 20.82 -9.74 -35.63
CA THR A 797 20.08 -8.61 -36.25
C THR A 797 19.41 -9.02 -37.57
N ASN A 798 19.00 -10.28 -37.65
CA ASN A 798 18.62 -10.96 -38.90
C ASN A 798 17.30 -10.43 -39.49
N SER A 799 17.20 -10.49 -40.81
CA SER A 799 15.94 -10.30 -41.54
C SER A 799 15.54 -11.55 -42.33
N ASN A 800 14.41 -12.14 -41.96
CA ASN A 800 13.88 -13.37 -42.53
C ASN A 800 12.81 -13.13 -43.61
N ILE A 801 12.78 -11.93 -44.19
CA ILE A 801 11.73 -11.50 -45.13
C ILE A 801 12.37 -10.82 -46.35
N GLU A 802 11.95 -11.23 -47.55
CA GLU A 802 12.38 -10.61 -48.80
C GLU A 802 12.14 -9.09 -48.79
N ASN A 803 13.14 -8.32 -49.26
CA ASN A 803 13.09 -6.85 -49.32
C ASN A 803 12.94 -6.13 -47.97
N ARG A 804 13.33 -6.76 -46.86
CA ARG A 804 13.52 -6.12 -45.54
C ARG A 804 14.98 -6.17 -45.13
N GLN A 805 15.48 -5.12 -44.49
CA GLN A 805 16.89 -4.99 -44.13
C GLN A 805 17.17 -5.69 -42.80
N ALA A 806 18.28 -6.41 -42.74
CA ALA A 806 18.94 -6.79 -41.49
C ALA A 806 19.62 -5.56 -40.85
N GLY A 807 19.74 -5.55 -39.53
CA GLY A 807 20.39 -4.46 -38.80
C GLY A 807 21.91 -4.61 -38.74
N ASN A 808 22.61 -3.57 -38.30
CA ASN A 808 24.06 -3.63 -38.13
C ASN A 808 24.44 -4.10 -36.71
N ILE A 809 25.62 -4.70 -36.57
CA ILE A 809 26.22 -5.06 -35.27
C ILE A 809 27.55 -4.33 -35.12
N ASP A 810 27.61 -3.38 -34.19
CA ASP A 810 28.77 -2.55 -33.87
C ASP A 810 29.35 -2.96 -32.51
N ILE A 811 30.50 -3.63 -32.47
CA ILE A 811 31.15 -4.07 -31.22
C ILE A 811 32.52 -3.41 -31.07
N THR A 812 32.68 -2.63 -30.02
CA THR A 812 33.97 -2.03 -29.62
C THR A 812 34.36 -2.52 -28.22
N THR A 813 35.54 -3.14 -28.09
CA THR A 813 36.10 -3.52 -26.79
C THR A 813 37.53 -3.02 -26.58
N THR A 814 37.89 -2.70 -25.33
CA THR A 814 39.24 -2.21 -24.99
C THR A 814 40.28 -3.33 -24.83
N LYS A 815 39.85 -4.58 -24.62
CA LYS A 815 40.73 -5.74 -24.40
C LYS A 815 40.51 -6.87 -25.38
N ASP A 816 39.29 -7.38 -25.50
CA ASP A 816 39.03 -8.59 -26.29
C ASP A 816 37.55 -8.81 -26.64
N ILE A 817 37.35 -9.58 -27.71
CA ILE A 817 36.08 -10.22 -28.09
C ILE A 817 36.38 -11.72 -28.19
N ARG A 818 35.66 -12.54 -27.43
CA ARG A 818 35.78 -14.01 -27.45
C ARG A 818 34.44 -14.63 -27.84
N LEU A 819 34.45 -15.44 -28.90
CA LEU A 819 33.35 -16.32 -29.29
C LEU A 819 33.80 -17.76 -29.06
N ASP A 820 33.02 -18.53 -28.32
CA ASP A 820 33.36 -19.92 -28.00
C ASP A 820 32.14 -20.87 -27.96
N ASN A 821 32.40 -22.18 -28.00
CA ASN A 821 31.40 -23.27 -27.98
C ASN A 821 30.17 -23.07 -28.90
N GLY A 822 30.37 -22.70 -30.17
CA GLY A 822 29.27 -22.50 -31.12
C GLY A 822 28.59 -21.13 -31.02
N ALA A 823 29.22 -20.17 -30.36
CA ALA A 823 28.76 -18.78 -30.31
C ALA A 823 28.54 -18.17 -31.71
N PHE A 824 27.46 -17.40 -31.85
CA PHE A 824 26.94 -16.97 -33.14
C PHE A 824 26.67 -15.47 -33.17
N ILE A 825 27.40 -14.73 -34.02
CA ILE A 825 27.13 -13.31 -34.32
C ILE A 825 26.60 -13.22 -35.76
N SER A 826 25.40 -12.70 -35.95
CA SER A 826 24.68 -12.80 -37.22
C SER A 826 23.91 -11.54 -37.58
N ALA A 827 24.18 -11.02 -38.78
CA ALA A 827 23.40 -9.99 -39.46
C ALA A 827 22.93 -10.51 -40.83
N GLN A 828 22.39 -11.73 -40.84
CA GLN A 828 21.92 -12.44 -42.04
C GLN A 828 20.65 -11.81 -42.61
N THR A 829 20.47 -11.89 -43.93
CA THR A 829 19.33 -11.22 -44.58
C THR A 829 18.71 -11.96 -45.76
N GLN A 830 17.42 -11.70 -46.00
CA GLN A 830 16.69 -11.96 -47.25
C GLN A 830 16.43 -10.67 -48.07
N GLY A 831 16.81 -9.49 -47.56
CA GLY A 831 16.67 -8.20 -48.26
C GLY A 831 17.71 -7.16 -47.87
N GLY A 832 18.13 -6.31 -48.80
CA GLY A 832 19.16 -5.29 -48.51
C GLY A 832 20.47 -5.91 -48.00
N GLN A 833 21.05 -5.34 -46.93
CA GLN A 833 22.30 -5.77 -46.30
C GLN A 833 22.26 -5.45 -44.79
N GLY A 834 22.78 -6.34 -43.93
CA GLY A 834 23.16 -6.06 -42.55
C GLY A 834 24.68 -6.21 -42.39
N ASN A 835 25.34 -5.34 -41.63
CA ASN A 835 26.80 -5.28 -41.57
C ASN A 835 27.32 -5.51 -40.15
N ILE A 836 28.54 -6.07 -40.02
CA ILE A 836 29.18 -6.32 -38.73
C ILE A 836 30.50 -5.52 -38.67
N PHE A 837 30.69 -4.75 -37.61
CA PHE A 837 31.88 -3.96 -37.32
C PHE A 837 32.45 -4.36 -35.97
N LEU A 838 33.64 -4.97 -35.96
CA LEU A 838 34.33 -5.42 -34.75
C LEU A 838 35.63 -4.63 -34.55
N ASN A 839 35.80 -4.05 -33.37
CA ASN A 839 36.97 -3.29 -32.98
C ASN A 839 37.46 -3.77 -31.60
N SER A 840 38.65 -4.36 -31.51
CA SER A 840 39.18 -4.91 -30.26
C SER A 840 40.71 -4.92 -30.24
N ARG A 841 41.34 -5.35 -29.14
CA ARG A 841 42.78 -5.66 -29.13
C ARG A 841 43.05 -7.13 -29.51
N ASP A 842 42.23 -8.06 -29.05
CA ASP A 842 42.24 -9.46 -29.50
C ASP A 842 40.82 -9.90 -29.90
N LEU A 843 40.68 -10.59 -31.04
CA LEU A 843 39.46 -11.27 -31.47
C LEU A 843 39.75 -12.78 -31.55
N ILE A 844 39.03 -13.56 -30.76
CA ILE A 844 39.27 -15.01 -30.61
C ILE A 844 37.96 -15.76 -30.90
N LEU A 845 37.98 -16.65 -31.90
CA LEU A 845 36.88 -17.56 -32.23
C LEU A 845 37.36 -19.01 -32.02
N ARG A 846 36.55 -19.81 -31.30
CA ARG A 846 36.86 -21.20 -30.99
C ARG A 846 35.63 -22.11 -31.02
N ARG A 847 35.90 -23.42 -31.13
CA ARG A 847 34.92 -24.53 -31.03
C ARG A 847 33.62 -24.28 -31.80
N ASN A 848 33.70 -24.18 -33.13
CA ASN A 848 32.58 -23.96 -34.07
C ASN A 848 31.87 -22.59 -33.97
N SER A 849 32.56 -21.54 -33.54
CA SER A 849 31.98 -20.19 -33.44
C SER A 849 31.91 -19.48 -34.79
N ASN A 850 30.92 -18.63 -35.01
CA ASN A 850 30.66 -18.02 -36.32
C ASN A 850 30.38 -16.51 -36.24
N ILE A 851 30.89 -15.77 -37.23
CA ILE A 851 30.52 -14.38 -37.53
C ILE A 851 29.98 -14.34 -38.96
N THR A 852 28.74 -13.89 -39.17
CA THR A 852 28.09 -14.02 -40.48
C THR A 852 27.17 -12.86 -40.88
N THR A 853 27.30 -12.43 -42.13
CA THR A 853 26.42 -11.47 -42.84
C THR A 853 25.77 -12.13 -44.06
N ASN A 854 25.64 -13.45 -44.05
CA ASN A 854 25.20 -14.22 -45.21
C ASN A 854 23.80 -13.80 -45.69
N ALA A 855 23.64 -13.68 -47.00
CA ALA A 855 22.37 -13.42 -47.63
C ALA A 855 21.75 -14.71 -48.20
N THR A 856 20.46 -14.92 -47.90
CA THR A 856 19.66 -16.02 -48.45
C THR A 856 18.71 -15.46 -49.53
N GLY A 857 18.42 -16.27 -50.55
CA GLY A 857 17.75 -15.79 -51.76
C GLY A 857 18.55 -14.71 -52.51
N ILE A 858 17.84 -13.72 -53.05
CA ILE A 858 18.36 -12.73 -54.02
C ILE A 858 19.12 -11.52 -53.42
N ALA A 859 19.27 -11.44 -52.10
CA ALA A 859 19.97 -10.34 -51.44
C ALA A 859 21.50 -10.46 -51.57
N THR A 860 22.19 -9.31 -51.63
CA THR A 860 23.65 -9.24 -51.60
C THR A 860 24.16 -9.54 -50.20
N GLY A 861 25.26 -10.29 -50.06
CA GLY A 861 25.91 -10.54 -48.77
C GLY A 861 26.27 -9.23 -48.08
N GLY A 862 26.01 -9.12 -46.77
CA GLY A 862 26.37 -7.93 -46.01
C GLY A 862 27.88 -7.83 -45.74
N ASN A 863 28.36 -6.69 -45.25
CA ASN A 863 29.80 -6.46 -45.09
C ASN A 863 30.29 -6.72 -43.65
N ILE A 864 31.47 -7.31 -43.52
CA ILE A 864 32.17 -7.55 -42.24
C ILE A 864 33.44 -6.70 -42.23
N THR A 865 33.62 -5.90 -41.19
CA THR A 865 34.81 -5.07 -40.94
C THR A 865 35.40 -5.45 -39.60
N ILE A 866 36.64 -5.91 -39.57
CA ILE A 866 37.36 -6.29 -38.35
C ILE A 866 38.62 -5.44 -38.23
N ASN A 867 38.77 -4.73 -37.11
CA ASN A 867 39.98 -4.04 -36.71
C ASN A 867 40.43 -4.63 -35.36
N THR A 868 41.53 -5.37 -35.35
CA THR A 868 42.05 -6.02 -34.14
C THR A 868 43.58 -5.97 -34.09
N GLY A 869 44.17 -6.28 -32.94
CA GLY A 869 45.58 -6.63 -32.86
C GLY A 869 45.78 -8.07 -33.34
N ASN A 870 45.23 -9.04 -32.61
CA ASN A 870 45.30 -10.46 -32.99
C ASN A 870 43.94 -11.00 -33.40
N LEU A 871 43.85 -11.64 -34.57
CA LEU A 871 42.73 -12.52 -34.94
C LEU A 871 43.16 -13.97 -34.77
N VAL A 872 42.50 -14.71 -33.89
CA VAL A 872 42.68 -16.15 -33.72
C VAL A 872 41.36 -16.84 -34.01
N ALA A 873 41.28 -17.66 -35.05
CA ALA A 873 40.11 -18.48 -35.32
C ALA A 873 40.55 -19.93 -35.47
N LEU A 874 40.02 -20.81 -34.62
CA LEU A 874 40.43 -22.22 -34.50
C LEU A 874 39.20 -23.13 -34.41
N GLU A 875 39.41 -24.43 -34.62
CA GLU A 875 38.41 -25.47 -34.33
C GLU A 875 37.10 -25.23 -35.12
N ASN A 876 37.22 -25.07 -36.45
CA ASN A 876 36.10 -24.90 -37.40
C ASN A 876 35.24 -23.66 -37.11
N SER A 877 35.89 -22.52 -36.83
CA SER A 877 35.22 -21.25 -36.50
C SER A 877 35.38 -20.22 -37.61
N ASP A 878 34.27 -19.73 -38.17
CA ASP A 878 34.23 -19.13 -39.50
C ASP A 878 33.75 -17.66 -39.51
N ILE A 879 34.15 -16.95 -40.57
CA ILE A 879 33.77 -15.57 -40.87
C ILE A 879 33.22 -15.55 -42.30
N SER A 880 31.92 -15.27 -42.47
CA SER A 880 31.23 -15.44 -43.76
C SER A 880 30.36 -14.27 -44.19
N ALA A 881 30.55 -13.81 -45.42
CA ALA A 881 29.78 -12.74 -46.09
C ALA A 881 29.20 -13.24 -47.43
N ASN A 882 28.66 -14.45 -47.44
CA ASN A 882 28.26 -15.17 -48.64
C ASN A 882 26.86 -14.75 -49.13
N SER A 883 26.52 -15.02 -50.38
CA SER A 883 25.16 -14.88 -50.94
C SER A 883 24.76 -16.11 -51.75
N GLN A 884 23.51 -16.52 -51.62
CA GLN A 884 22.96 -17.68 -52.33
C GLN A 884 22.66 -17.40 -53.82
N GLU A 885 21.97 -16.30 -54.13
CA GLU A 885 21.49 -15.99 -55.50
C GLU A 885 21.94 -14.60 -56.00
N SER A 886 22.87 -13.95 -55.30
CA SER A 886 23.37 -12.60 -55.61
C SER A 886 24.89 -12.50 -55.43
N PHE A 887 25.39 -11.27 -55.38
CA PHE A 887 26.78 -10.97 -55.06
C PHE A 887 27.13 -11.29 -53.60
N GLY A 888 28.32 -11.84 -53.37
CA GLY A 888 28.93 -11.88 -52.03
C GLY A 888 29.27 -10.48 -51.50
N GLY A 889 29.36 -10.34 -50.18
CA GLY A 889 29.69 -9.09 -49.50
C GLY A 889 31.18 -8.76 -49.47
N ARG A 890 31.57 -7.76 -48.67
CA ARG A 890 32.98 -7.48 -48.36
C ARG A 890 33.35 -7.99 -46.97
N VAL A 891 34.44 -8.74 -46.86
CA VAL A 891 35.16 -8.96 -45.60
C VAL A 891 36.45 -8.15 -45.64
N PHE A 892 36.58 -7.16 -44.75
CA PHE A 892 37.80 -6.39 -44.57
C PHE A 892 38.36 -6.66 -43.17
N ILE A 893 39.59 -7.16 -43.09
CA ILE A 893 40.28 -7.47 -41.84
C ILE A 893 41.57 -6.68 -41.78
N LYS A 894 41.73 -5.87 -40.73
CA LYS A 894 42.98 -5.25 -40.33
C LYS A 894 43.46 -5.86 -39.03
N ALA A 895 44.66 -6.44 -39.03
CA ALA A 895 45.25 -7.13 -37.88
C ALA A 895 46.77 -6.94 -37.80
N ASP A 896 47.35 -6.98 -36.60
CA ASP A 896 48.79 -7.15 -36.44
C ASP A 896 49.20 -8.62 -36.70
N GLY A 897 48.32 -9.58 -36.42
CA GLY A 897 48.53 -11.01 -36.72
C GLY A 897 47.23 -11.80 -36.87
N ILE A 898 47.25 -12.82 -37.73
CA ILE A 898 46.12 -13.73 -38.00
C ILE A 898 46.59 -15.18 -37.84
N PHE A 899 45.83 -15.98 -37.09
CA PHE A 899 46.20 -17.35 -36.74
C PHE A 899 45.01 -18.31 -36.88
N GLY A 900 45.26 -19.48 -37.49
CA GLY A 900 44.34 -20.61 -37.55
C GLY A 900 43.28 -20.57 -38.66
N THR A 901 43.04 -19.41 -39.27
CA THR A 901 42.11 -19.21 -40.40
C THR A 901 42.81 -18.63 -41.63
N GLN A 902 42.20 -18.82 -42.79
CA GLN A 902 42.61 -18.23 -44.07
C GLN A 902 41.37 -18.02 -44.96
N PHE A 903 41.53 -17.20 -46.00
CA PHE A 903 40.53 -17.10 -47.07
C PHE A 903 40.44 -18.41 -47.87
N ARG A 904 39.22 -18.90 -48.12
CA ARG A 904 38.94 -19.99 -49.06
C ARG A 904 37.68 -19.69 -49.89
N ASP A 905 37.60 -20.23 -51.10
CA ASP A 905 36.46 -20.06 -52.01
C ASP A 905 35.26 -20.96 -51.67
N GLN A 906 35.40 -21.90 -50.73
CA GLN A 906 34.37 -22.84 -50.26
C GLN A 906 34.64 -23.18 -48.79
N PRO A 907 33.60 -23.40 -47.96
CA PRO A 907 33.76 -23.86 -46.58
C PRO A 907 34.44 -25.23 -46.48
N THR A 908 35.27 -25.41 -45.46
CA THR A 908 36.00 -26.62 -45.11
C THR A 908 35.74 -27.00 -43.65
N PRO A 909 36.23 -28.16 -43.15
CA PRO A 909 36.21 -28.49 -41.73
C PRO A 909 37.25 -27.72 -40.87
N GLU A 910 37.86 -26.68 -41.44
CA GLU A 910 38.85 -25.82 -40.80
C GLU A 910 38.32 -24.38 -40.78
N SER A 911 38.80 -23.55 -39.84
CA SER A 911 38.36 -22.16 -39.74
C SER A 911 38.55 -21.37 -41.04
N ASP A 912 37.48 -20.75 -41.53
CA ASP A 912 37.37 -20.16 -42.86
C ASP A 912 36.97 -18.69 -42.88
N ILE A 913 37.54 -17.94 -43.83
CA ILE A 913 37.04 -16.61 -44.22
C ILE A 913 36.45 -16.74 -45.63
N THR A 914 35.16 -16.43 -45.79
CA THR A 914 34.42 -16.61 -47.06
C THR A 914 33.60 -15.36 -47.44
N ALA A 915 33.50 -15.09 -48.74
CA ALA A 915 32.62 -14.05 -49.31
C ALA A 915 32.14 -14.47 -50.70
N THR A 916 31.52 -15.64 -50.83
CA THR A 916 31.06 -16.21 -52.10
C THR A 916 29.73 -15.60 -52.56
N GLY A 917 29.43 -15.71 -53.85
CA GLY A 917 28.12 -15.39 -54.41
C GLY A 917 27.54 -16.56 -55.22
N ALA A 918 26.46 -16.31 -55.95
CA ALA A 918 25.74 -17.31 -56.75
C ALA A 918 26.62 -18.10 -57.74
N SER A 919 27.70 -17.49 -58.22
CA SER A 919 28.78 -18.11 -58.99
C SER A 919 30.08 -17.31 -58.79
N PRO A 920 31.25 -17.79 -59.27
CA PRO A 920 32.53 -17.10 -59.05
C PRO A 920 32.56 -15.65 -59.58
N GLU A 921 31.88 -15.33 -60.67
CA GLU A 921 31.76 -13.95 -61.18
C GLU A 921 30.86 -13.03 -60.32
N PHE A 922 30.06 -13.60 -59.42
CA PHE A 922 29.32 -12.88 -58.37
C PHE A 922 30.02 -12.96 -57.00
N GLY A 923 31.29 -13.38 -56.95
CA GLY A 923 32.10 -13.37 -55.74
C GLY A 923 32.17 -11.98 -55.10
N GLY A 924 32.17 -11.97 -53.77
CA GLY A 924 32.44 -10.80 -52.94
C GLY A 924 33.94 -10.45 -52.89
N THR A 925 34.33 -9.64 -51.91
CA THR A 925 35.72 -9.20 -51.75
C THR A 925 36.25 -9.51 -50.36
N VAL A 926 37.38 -10.21 -50.27
CA VAL A 926 38.11 -10.42 -49.02
C VAL A 926 39.43 -9.67 -49.10
N GLN A 927 39.61 -8.69 -48.22
CA GLN A 927 40.84 -7.92 -48.06
C GLN A 927 41.39 -8.12 -46.65
N ILE A 928 42.67 -8.45 -46.57
CA ILE A 928 43.40 -8.72 -45.33
C ILE A 928 44.63 -7.81 -45.31
N ASP A 929 44.62 -6.82 -44.41
CA ASP A 929 45.70 -5.88 -44.17
C ASP A 929 46.43 -6.30 -42.87
N THR A 930 47.55 -7.02 -43.01
CA THR A 930 48.44 -7.35 -41.88
C THR A 930 49.60 -6.38 -41.76
N ALA A 931 50.07 -6.10 -40.55
CA ALA A 931 51.33 -5.38 -40.36
C ALA A 931 52.52 -6.14 -40.99
N ASP A 932 53.33 -5.46 -41.82
CA ASP A 932 54.53 -6.05 -42.43
C ASP A 932 55.59 -6.38 -41.37
N VAL A 933 55.61 -7.64 -40.91
CA VAL A 933 56.68 -8.18 -40.06
C VAL A 933 57.84 -8.62 -40.95
N ASP A 934 58.83 -7.74 -41.16
CA ASP A 934 60.09 -8.06 -41.85
C ASP A 934 60.88 -9.13 -41.06
N PRO A 935 60.97 -10.40 -41.53
CA PRO A 935 61.68 -11.45 -40.82
C PRO A 935 63.21 -11.27 -40.87
N GLY A 936 63.70 -10.41 -41.77
CA GLY A 936 65.13 -10.11 -41.96
C GLY A 936 65.78 -9.44 -40.75
N GLN A 937 65.01 -8.71 -39.93
CA GLN A 937 65.52 -8.07 -38.71
C GLN A 937 65.93 -9.06 -37.60
N GLY A 938 65.60 -10.35 -37.73
CA GLY A 938 65.93 -11.40 -36.76
C GLY A 938 67.11 -12.30 -37.14
N LEU A 939 67.64 -12.20 -38.37
CA LEU A 939 68.68 -13.10 -38.87
C LEU A 939 70.08 -12.55 -38.58
N VAL A 940 70.67 -12.98 -37.46
CA VAL A 940 72.11 -12.82 -37.21
C VAL A 940 72.88 -13.87 -38.02
N GLU A 941 73.75 -13.44 -38.94
CA GLU A 941 74.66 -14.35 -39.64
C GLU A 941 75.62 -15.03 -38.64
N LEU A 942 75.75 -16.36 -38.74
CA LEU A 942 76.69 -17.15 -37.94
C LEU A 942 78.11 -17.04 -38.52
N PRO A 943 79.15 -16.81 -37.70
CA PRO A 943 80.53 -16.69 -38.20
C PRO A 943 81.04 -18.00 -38.83
N GLU A 944 81.58 -17.94 -40.05
CA GLU A 944 82.07 -19.12 -40.80
C GLU A 944 83.33 -19.79 -40.23
N ASN A 945 84.01 -19.20 -39.24
CA ASN A 945 85.24 -19.77 -38.66
C ASN A 945 84.96 -20.64 -37.44
N LEU A 946 84.75 -21.93 -37.69
CA LEU A 946 84.80 -22.99 -36.67
C LEU A 946 86.21 -23.08 -36.06
N ALA A 947 86.31 -23.01 -34.73
CA ALA A 947 87.55 -23.27 -34.01
C ALA A 947 87.80 -24.79 -33.88
N ASP A 948 89.00 -25.23 -34.21
CA ASP A 948 89.42 -26.64 -34.11
C ASP A 948 89.55 -27.07 -32.64
N VAL A 949 88.80 -28.11 -32.26
CA VAL A 949 88.69 -28.65 -30.89
C VAL A 949 89.54 -29.90 -30.65
N SER A 950 90.35 -30.31 -31.63
CA SER A 950 91.09 -31.59 -31.61
C SER A 950 92.12 -31.75 -30.47
N ASP A 951 92.56 -30.66 -29.85
CA ASP A 951 93.64 -30.66 -28.83
C ASP A 951 93.18 -30.38 -27.38
N GLN A 952 91.88 -30.23 -27.09
CA GLN A 952 91.41 -29.86 -25.73
C GLN A 952 90.88 -31.02 -24.85
N ILE A 953 90.91 -32.27 -25.31
CA ILE A 953 90.47 -33.43 -24.49
C ILE A 953 91.67 -34.34 -24.15
N ALA A 954 92.47 -33.90 -23.18
CA ALA A 954 93.41 -34.77 -22.48
C ALA A 954 93.75 -34.26 -21.07
N GLN A 955 92.96 -34.64 -20.05
CA GLN A 955 93.43 -35.31 -18.81
C GLN A 955 92.35 -35.42 -17.71
N ASN A 956 91.98 -36.68 -17.42
CA ASN A 956 91.47 -37.26 -16.15
C ASN A 956 90.91 -36.32 -15.05
N PRO A 957 89.59 -36.34 -14.75
CA PRO A 957 88.92 -35.40 -13.84
C PRO A 957 89.01 -35.72 -12.32
N CYS A 958 89.87 -36.65 -11.88
CA CYS A 958 89.88 -37.11 -10.48
C CYS A 958 90.75 -36.29 -9.48
N GLN A 959 91.21 -35.09 -9.81
CA GLN A 959 91.81 -34.17 -8.83
C GLN A 959 91.32 -32.71 -8.98
N LYS A 960 90.78 -32.19 -7.87
CA LYS A 960 90.26 -30.83 -7.64
C LYS A 960 89.02 -30.37 -8.43
N GLY A 961 87.86 -30.69 -7.87
CA GLY A 961 86.89 -29.67 -7.44
C GLY A 961 86.30 -28.79 -8.55
N SER A 962 85.45 -29.38 -9.38
CA SER A 962 84.69 -28.72 -10.44
C SER A 962 83.77 -27.62 -9.94
N GLY A 963 84.03 -26.37 -10.34
CA GLY A 963 83.05 -25.31 -10.43
C GLY A 963 82.63 -25.13 -11.89
N SER A 964 81.65 -25.90 -12.36
CA SER A 964 81.03 -25.70 -13.68
C SER A 964 79.83 -24.78 -13.52
N SER A 965 79.79 -23.66 -14.24
CA SER A 965 78.63 -22.76 -14.30
C SER A 965 77.87 -22.94 -15.61
N PHE A 966 76.54 -22.92 -15.53
CA PHE A 966 75.63 -22.95 -16.66
C PHE A 966 74.97 -21.57 -16.77
N THR A 967 74.94 -20.97 -17.96
CA THR A 967 74.40 -19.62 -18.18
C THR A 967 73.17 -19.70 -19.08
N VAL A 968 72.01 -19.33 -18.54
CA VAL A 968 70.74 -19.27 -19.29
C VAL A 968 70.57 -17.88 -19.91
N ILE A 969 70.36 -17.81 -21.22
CA ILE A 969 70.24 -16.57 -22.00
C ILE A 969 68.82 -16.36 -22.59
N GLY A 970 67.78 -16.82 -21.89
CA GLY A 970 66.39 -16.77 -22.35
C GLY A 970 65.47 -15.88 -21.51
N ARG A 971 64.64 -15.04 -22.15
CA ARG A 971 63.58 -14.25 -21.51
C ARG A 971 62.32 -15.11 -21.31
N GLY A 972 62.33 -15.98 -20.30
CA GLY A 972 61.27 -17.00 -20.11
C GLY A 972 60.93 -17.37 -18.67
N GLY A 973 61.29 -16.55 -17.67
CA GLY A 973 60.91 -16.77 -16.26
C GLY A 973 61.53 -17.99 -15.57
N LEU A 974 62.46 -18.71 -16.22
CA LEU A 974 63.21 -19.81 -15.62
C LEU A 974 64.33 -19.25 -14.71
N PRO A 975 64.58 -19.86 -13.54
CA PRO A 975 65.70 -19.48 -12.68
C PRO A 975 67.05 -19.71 -13.37
N SER A 976 68.04 -18.87 -13.06
CA SER A 976 69.37 -18.92 -13.68
C SER A 976 70.25 -20.09 -13.22
N SER A 977 69.78 -20.90 -12.28
CA SER A 977 70.38 -22.16 -11.82
C SER A 977 69.28 -23.21 -11.61
N PRO A 978 69.50 -24.50 -11.92
CA PRO A 978 68.50 -25.57 -11.74
C PRO A 978 68.00 -25.79 -10.30
N ASN A 979 68.59 -25.13 -9.30
CA ASN A 979 68.29 -25.29 -7.88
C ASN A 979 67.58 -24.09 -7.24
N ASP A 980 67.31 -23.02 -7.99
CA ASP A 980 66.64 -21.82 -7.48
C ASP A 980 65.11 -21.91 -7.67
N ASN A 981 64.33 -21.29 -6.79
CA ASN A 981 62.86 -21.28 -6.86
C ASN A 981 62.34 -20.19 -7.81
N PHE A 982 61.21 -20.46 -8.46
CA PHE A 982 60.47 -19.46 -9.24
C PHE A 982 59.88 -18.37 -8.33
N SER A 983 60.24 -17.09 -8.56
CA SER A 983 59.60 -15.93 -7.92
C SER A 983 58.76 -15.13 -8.93
N SER A 984 57.48 -14.93 -8.61
CA SER A 984 56.54 -14.17 -9.44
C SER A 984 56.57 -12.68 -9.10
N ASP A 985 57.64 -11.97 -9.48
CA ASP A 985 57.72 -10.51 -9.36
C ASP A 985 57.99 -9.84 -10.71
N ASN A 986 56.92 -9.30 -11.30
CA ASN A 986 57.01 -8.38 -12.44
C ASN A 986 57.37 -6.99 -11.92
N VAL A 987 58.62 -6.57 -12.07
CA VAL A 987 59.03 -5.18 -11.83
C VAL A 987 59.39 -4.50 -13.16
N ARG A 988 58.63 -3.46 -13.50
CA ARG A 988 58.92 -2.52 -14.60
C ARG A 988 60.34 -1.96 -14.46
N VAL A 989 61.08 -1.91 -15.55
CA VAL A 989 62.31 -1.11 -15.63
C VAL A 989 61.92 0.31 -16.00
N ASP A 990 62.12 1.25 -15.07
CA ASP A 990 62.06 2.69 -15.33
C ASP A 990 63.49 3.28 -15.25
N LEU A 991 63.74 4.40 -15.91
CA LEU A 991 65.11 4.84 -16.24
C LEU A 991 65.78 5.75 -15.20
N VAL A 992 67.02 5.40 -14.84
CA VAL A 992 68.17 6.29 -14.49
C VAL A 992 68.46 6.68 -13.00
N ASN A 993 69.50 6.01 -12.47
CA ASN A 993 70.63 6.47 -11.63
C ASN A 993 70.58 6.61 -10.07
N PRO A 994 71.76 6.50 -9.38
CA PRO A 994 71.86 5.69 -8.15
C PRO A 994 72.55 6.37 -6.92
N ALA A 995 72.70 5.57 -5.84
CA ALA A 995 73.57 5.67 -4.64
C ALA A 995 72.75 5.62 -3.31
N ALA A 996 73.16 4.97 -2.20
CA ALA A 996 74.40 4.27 -1.88
C ALA A 996 74.25 3.14 -0.80
N THR A 997 75.12 2.12 -0.90
CA THR A 997 75.80 1.32 0.16
C THR A 997 75.11 0.77 1.44
N SER A 998 75.46 -0.50 1.74
CA SER A 998 75.55 -1.16 3.09
C SER A 998 74.23 -1.47 3.84
N SER A 999 74.06 -2.51 4.69
CA SER A 999 74.77 -3.78 5.03
C SER A 999 73.99 -4.51 6.15
N SER A 1000 74.01 -5.84 6.40
CA SER A 1000 74.48 -7.05 5.69
C SER A 1000 74.20 -8.31 6.55
N ASN A 1001 74.04 -9.50 5.94
CA ASN A 1001 73.92 -10.84 6.58
C ASN A 1001 72.59 -11.12 7.32
N SER A 1002 72.11 -12.36 7.52
CA SER A 1002 72.75 -13.71 7.46
C SER A 1002 71.76 -14.80 6.99
N GLN A 1003 72.13 -15.64 6.01
CA GLN A 1003 72.46 -17.09 6.16
C GLN A 1003 71.37 -17.98 6.82
N SER A 1004 70.76 -18.95 6.11
CA SER A 1004 71.22 -20.36 5.89
C SER A 1004 70.92 -21.30 7.08
N ALA A 1005 70.55 -22.59 6.94
CA ALA A 1005 70.21 -23.41 5.77
C ALA A 1005 69.58 -24.78 6.19
N ILE A 1006 68.67 -25.29 5.34
CA ILE A 1006 68.55 -26.68 4.82
C ILE A 1006 68.65 -27.90 5.78
N ASN A 1007 67.59 -28.73 5.80
CA ASN A 1007 67.59 -30.19 5.55
C ASN A 1007 66.18 -30.80 5.89
N ASN A 1008 65.72 -31.95 5.37
CA ASN A 1008 65.79 -32.57 4.03
C ASN A 1008 64.85 -33.80 4.04
N GLN A 1009 64.14 -34.10 2.94
CA GLN A 1009 63.29 -35.31 2.74
C GLN A 1009 62.04 -35.40 3.66
N SER A 1010 60.94 -36.09 3.32
CA SER A 1010 60.62 -37.02 2.20
C SER A 1010 59.16 -36.87 1.71
N VAL A 1011 58.84 -37.45 0.55
CA VAL A 1011 57.54 -37.35 -0.14
C VAL A 1011 56.43 -38.18 0.52
N THR A 1012 55.24 -37.59 0.69
CA THR A 1012 53.95 -38.30 0.73
C THR A 1012 52.88 -37.49 -0.02
N HIS A 1013 52.21 -38.11 -0.99
CA HIS A 1013 51.04 -37.51 -1.65
C HIS A 1013 49.88 -37.41 -0.67
N THR A 1014 49.46 -36.20 -0.31
CA THR A 1014 48.17 -35.97 0.33
C THR A 1014 47.10 -35.79 -0.74
N ASN A 1015 46.19 -36.76 -0.85
CA ASN A 1015 44.96 -36.60 -1.63
C ASN A 1015 44.24 -35.32 -1.20
N ALA A 1016 43.95 -34.43 -2.15
CA ALA A 1016 43.10 -33.28 -1.89
C ALA A 1016 41.73 -33.78 -1.43
N LYS A 1017 41.29 -33.32 -0.26
CA LYS A 1017 39.95 -33.64 0.25
C LYS A 1017 38.91 -33.01 -0.68
N SER A 1018 38.00 -33.83 -1.19
CA SER A 1018 36.80 -33.33 -1.87
C SER A 1018 36.01 -32.42 -0.93
N ILE A 1019 35.59 -31.25 -1.42
CA ILE A 1019 34.72 -30.34 -0.70
C ILE A 1019 33.29 -30.87 -0.90
N ILE A 1020 32.70 -31.38 0.18
CA ILE A 1020 31.32 -31.91 0.17
C ILE A 1020 30.39 -30.80 0.67
N PRO A 1021 29.36 -30.40 -0.09
CA PRO A 1021 28.37 -29.43 0.38
C PRO A 1021 27.60 -29.96 1.59
N ALA A 1022 27.04 -29.07 2.40
CA ALA A 1022 26.26 -29.46 3.57
C ALA A 1022 25.01 -30.25 3.14
N GLN A 1023 24.81 -31.43 3.75
CA GLN A 1023 23.67 -32.32 3.51
C GLN A 1023 22.69 -32.36 4.69
N GLY A 1024 22.94 -31.55 5.72
CA GLY A 1024 22.07 -31.41 6.88
C GLY A 1024 22.63 -30.42 7.89
N TRP A 1025 21.94 -30.28 9.01
CA TRP A 1025 22.37 -29.46 10.14
C TRP A 1025 21.97 -30.11 11.46
N VAL A 1026 22.80 -29.91 12.49
CA VAL A 1026 22.59 -30.45 13.84
C VAL A 1026 22.89 -29.38 14.89
N PHE A 1027 22.28 -29.47 16.06
CA PHE A 1027 22.70 -28.68 17.21
C PHE A 1027 23.92 -29.30 17.89
N ASN A 1028 24.94 -28.50 18.20
CA ASN A 1028 26.03 -28.94 19.05
C ASN A 1028 25.64 -28.92 20.55
N ASN A 1029 26.55 -29.34 21.41
CA ASN A 1029 26.34 -29.39 22.87
C ASN A 1029 26.24 -28.00 23.56
N LYS A 1030 26.28 -26.91 22.80
CA LYS A 1030 26.00 -25.53 23.26
C LYS A 1030 24.69 -24.97 22.70
N GLY A 1031 23.97 -25.71 21.87
CA GLY A 1031 22.76 -25.25 21.18
C GLY A 1031 23.01 -24.44 19.91
N GLU A 1032 24.24 -24.44 19.38
CA GLU A 1032 24.59 -23.73 18.14
C GLU A 1032 24.34 -24.66 16.93
N VAL A 1033 23.85 -24.11 15.81
CA VAL A 1033 23.63 -24.86 14.57
C VAL A 1033 24.96 -25.13 13.87
N VAL A 1034 25.22 -26.40 13.53
CA VAL A 1034 26.40 -26.86 12.80
C VAL A 1034 25.96 -27.58 11.53
N LEU A 1035 26.46 -27.12 10.39
CA LEU A 1035 26.25 -27.77 9.09
C LEU A 1035 27.02 -29.10 9.02
N THR A 1036 26.35 -30.17 8.58
CA THR A 1036 26.93 -31.52 8.45
C THR A 1036 27.03 -31.94 6.99
N ALA A 1037 28.12 -32.61 6.62
CA ALA A 1037 28.31 -33.21 5.29
C ALA A 1037 27.63 -34.59 5.14
N TYR A 1038 26.61 -34.86 5.97
CA TYR A 1038 25.77 -36.06 5.96
C TYR A 1038 24.36 -35.68 6.43
N ASP A 1039 23.37 -36.45 5.99
CA ASP A 1039 21.96 -36.30 6.39
C ASP A 1039 21.72 -36.91 7.80
N PRO A 1040 21.41 -36.10 8.83
CA PRO A 1040 21.20 -36.57 10.19
C PRO A 1040 19.88 -37.32 10.41
N THR A 1041 19.00 -37.40 9.41
CA THR A 1041 17.72 -38.12 9.49
C THR A 1041 17.82 -39.60 9.09
N THR A 1042 18.96 -40.02 8.52
CA THR A 1042 19.17 -41.40 8.05
C THR A 1042 19.58 -42.36 9.18
N THR A 1043 18.82 -43.44 9.36
CA THR A 1043 18.97 -44.40 10.49
C THR A 1043 19.99 -45.52 10.24
N SER A 1044 21.13 -45.20 9.61
CA SER A 1044 22.26 -46.12 9.43
C SER A 1044 23.57 -45.51 9.92
N THR A 1045 24.05 -45.97 11.07
CA THR A 1045 25.25 -45.48 11.75
C THR A 1045 26.56 -45.78 11.01
N PRO A 1046 27.46 -44.80 10.88
CA PRO A 1046 28.90 -45.02 10.93
C PRO A 1046 29.45 -44.39 12.21
N GLU A 1047 29.79 -45.21 13.21
CA GLU A 1047 30.49 -44.72 14.41
C GLU A 1047 31.85 -44.11 14.04
N ARG A 1048 32.08 -42.88 14.50
CA ARG A 1048 33.39 -42.22 14.39
C ARG A 1048 34.35 -42.87 15.39
N SER A 1049 35.20 -43.77 14.91
CA SER A 1049 36.17 -44.48 15.77
C SER A 1049 37.11 -43.51 16.50
N SER A 1050 37.27 -43.73 17.80
CA SER A 1050 38.17 -42.96 18.65
C SER A 1050 39.58 -43.55 18.61
N GLN A 1051 40.54 -42.79 18.06
CA GLN A 1051 41.97 -43.08 18.27
C GLN A 1051 42.45 -42.46 19.58
N ALA A 1052 43.28 -43.21 20.30
CA ALA A 1052 43.67 -42.91 21.68
C ALA A 1052 44.71 -41.78 21.79
N ASN A 1053 44.64 -41.06 22.91
CA ASN A 1053 45.63 -40.04 23.29
C ASN A 1053 47.03 -40.64 23.48
N ALA A 1054 48.03 -40.05 22.84
CA ALA A 1054 49.43 -40.17 23.24
C ALA A 1054 49.86 -38.83 23.86
N ALA A 1055 50.12 -38.84 25.17
CA ALA A 1055 50.62 -37.67 25.89
C ALA A 1055 52.16 -37.56 25.77
N CYS A 1056 52.67 -36.33 25.71
CA CYS A 1056 54.06 -36.00 25.97
C CYS A 1056 54.15 -34.83 26.96
N PRO A 1057 55.27 -34.70 27.71
CA PRO A 1057 55.22 -34.25 29.10
C PRO A 1057 55.40 -32.74 29.32
N ALA A 1058 55.12 -32.34 30.56
CA ALA A 1058 55.09 -30.97 31.07
C ALA A 1058 56.42 -30.20 30.96
N PHE A 1059 56.29 -28.87 30.81
CA PHE A 1059 56.57 -27.94 31.90
C PHE A 1059 55.46 -26.87 31.97
#